data_AF-A0A084ESK7-F1
#
_entry.id   AF-A0A084ESK7-F1
#
_cell.length_a   1.000
_cell.length_b   1.000
_cell.length_c   1.000
_cell.angle_alpha   90.00
_cell.angle_beta   90.00
_cell.angle_gamma   90.00
#
_symmetry.space_group_name_H-M   'P 1'
#
loop_
_entity.id
_entity.type
_entity.pdbx_description
1 polymer ?
#
loop_
_entity_poly.entity_id
_entity_poly.type
_entity_poly.pdbx_seq_one_letter_code
_entity_poly.pdbx_strand_id
1 'polypeptide(L)'
;MKKLIAILSSSLMISTASLPVIACHKKEHKFESNNSLINTKAAASLFAKDFILADQLQLNFQEIKDLNKNKDLELLISKNNLLIDKNELTSSSLKSTSQFINKYFDENSYKNVIDKNIKLHSNKSLKNPILNEIFKLLSLDISDTEKTSNDITKILELTSKLNPMFMFSHFSNIDSLLKEMFEKLKPNLKTWLESLSKPDQSLIKNIKDFQEKVDVNKKYKNLKLEDLDKAFYTSLINAIGLGLSSKTYKTIELDVNKTNDSLQKASENLASILNNKKEFEKNKEWEIVSYVLQALQFLQLKLSLFDNTREYEPISPNNLFNKDKTNQEFIKELYKDKTISDITGNRSSSINLKYLLSFFKKPVDELKDSSKKDGYQLQKLLAMLFLSTEKVEYTTQSFKVDDPTEYYNNKKAHPSIYLLSILSKDFLIEKLSSLLISKTIKEENVKRLIERSIPYFYKWLSYTTVNLLTGSKSVYESLSALFVKVLPSIVVILQNETKLLSDEIIKYKDFAFPILFQQIITPTLNVAFPITIDNKTDKNSFKILYSGDVFLVNKTNDMFKTFKEKIENLLKTFSSYIPIKTKDIPFSLIQYYFTSFANNYESIFKNIQHFNLKTLLTTPLNKMNESWWKDKSFAKEYQNISIADNLDKLLKDLDVKGDEKLENLQSTNINLTSLTDIISTIENYKYQVSNINYNKKTNLIDILKENPDKALQILGWTSDKNKPIGQNSLLDIVFSKGLNIKVNDKNDNSENTFNLLSKFLLSVNNSLNTEFNENKFNISYTFLDDKKNKFNQLVSQQLEAKFVNNKNKSTTKYIFNYSRNTKDDKFRFTKITKN
;
A
#
# COMPACT_ATOMS: atom_id res chain seq x y z
N MET A 1 84.04 -48.26 -50.60
CA MET A 1 84.26 -46.80 -50.80
C MET A 1 82.97 -45.96 -50.72
N LYS A 2 81.93 -46.17 -51.55
CA LYS A 2 80.71 -45.32 -51.50
C LYS A 2 79.98 -45.29 -50.13
N LYS A 3 79.97 -46.40 -49.38
CA LYS A 3 79.37 -46.43 -48.02
C LYS A 3 80.20 -45.72 -46.94
N LEU A 4 81.52 -45.66 -47.11
CA LEU A 4 82.40 -44.93 -46.18
C LEU A 4 82.26 -43.42 -46.38
N ILE A 5 82.06 -42.99 -47.64
CA ILE A 5 81.84 -41.58 -47.99
C ILE A 5 80.51 -41.07 -47.42
N ALA A 6 79.44 -41.89 -47.40
CA ALA A 6 78.14 -41.52 -46.82
C ALA A 6 78.18 -41.34 -45.29
N ILE A 7 78.97 -42.15 -44.58
CA ILE A 7 79.09 -42.07 -43.12
C ILE A 7 79.93 -40.85 -42.69
N LEU A 8 80.98 -40.51 -43.44
CA LEU A 8 81.80 -39.32 -43.19
C LEU A 8 81.08 -37.99 -43.51
N SER A 9 80.18 -37.98 -44.50
CA SER A 9 79.37 -36.80 -44.81
C SER A 9 78.23 -36.59 -43.80
N SER A 10 77.69 -37.65 -43.22
CA SER A 10 76.67 -37.56 -42.16
C SER A 10 77.23 -37.04 -40.82
N SER A 11 78.48 -37.38 -40.50
CA SER A 11 79.12 -36.99 -39.23
C SER A 11 79.63 -35.55 -39.22
N LEU A 12 79.99 -34.98 -40.38
CA LEU A 12 80.34 -33.56 -40.50
C LEU A 12 79.14 -32.62 -40.35
N MET A 13 77.93 -33.02 -40.80
CA MET A 13 76.71 -32.24 -40.58
C MET A 13 76.19 -32.27 -39.12
N ILE A 14 76.60 -33.26 -38.32
CA ILE A 14 76.22 -33.34 -36.89
C ILE A 14 77.15 -32.49 -36.01
N SER A 15 78.37 -32.15 -36.47
CA SER A 15 79.30 -31.27 -35.73
C SER A 15 78.88 -29.79 -35.70
N THR A 16 77.95 -29.38 -36.56
CA THR A 16 77.37 -28.02 -36.57
C THR A 16 76.04 -27.90 -35.84
N ALA A 17 75.61 -28.96 -35.14
CA ALA A 17 74.92 -28.81 -33.88
C ALA A 17 75.97 -28.75 -32.75
N SER A 18 76.24 -27.57 -32.17
CA SER A 18 76.67 -27.48 -30.77
C SER A 18 76.44 -26.08 -30.20
N LEU A 19 75.16 -25.80 -29.94
CA LEU A 19 74.72 -24.95 -28.84
C LEU A 19 75.20 -25.54 -27.50
N PRO A 20 75.79 -24.70 -26.65
CA PRO A 20 75.31 -24.48 -25.27
C PRO A 20 75.06 -22.97 -25.07
N VAL A 21 73.84 -22.50 -24.79
CA VAL A 21 73.22 -22.29 -23.46
C VAL A 21 74.14 -21.55 -22.46
N ILE A 22 73.57 -20.52 -21.81
CA ILE A 22 74.07 -19.61 -20.74
C ILE A 22 74.42 -18.20 -21.30
N ALA A 23 73.66 -17.12 -21.15
CA ALA A 23 72.49 -16.84 -20.32
C ALA A 23 71.57 -15.88 -21.10
N CYS A 24 70.32 -16.28 -21.37
CA CYS A 24 69.27 -15.28 -21.55
C CYS A 24 69.05 -14.64 -20.18
N HIS A 25 69.84 -13.62 -19.86
CA HIS A 25 69.31 -12.58 -19.00
C HIS A 25 68.05 -12.08 -19.71
N LYS A 26 66.87 -12.54 -19.25
CA LYS A 26 65.66 -11.72 -19.39
C LYS A 26 66.12 -10.35 -18.90
N LYS A 27 66.33 -9.40 -19.81
CA LYS A 27 66.49 -8.01 -19.44
C LYS A 27 65.15 -7.65 -18.81
N GLU A 28 65.04 -7.89 -17.51
CA GLU A 28 63.88 -7.49 -16.75
C GLU A 28 63.78 -5.99 -16.94
N HIS A 29 62.64 -5.57 -17.46
CA HIS A 29 62.38 -4.20 -17.82
C HIS A 29 62.30 -3.38 -16.53
N LYS A 30 63.09 -2.30 -16.45
CA LYS A 30 62.95 -1.30 -15.40
C LYS A 30 61.84 -0.36 -15.84
N PHE A 31 60.74 -0.34 -15.09
CA PHE A 31 59.59 0.50 -15.40
C PHE A 31 59.85 1.92 -14.90
N GLU A 32 59.57 2.91 -15.73
CA GLU A 32 59.86 4.32 -15.40
C GLU A 32 58.75 4.94 -14.57
N SER A 33 57.54 4.37 -14.59
CA SER A 33 56.36 4.90 -13.90
C SER A 33 55.53 3.86 -13.14
N ASN A 34 54.53 4.34 -12.38
CA ASN A 34 53.50 3.55 -11.69
C ASN A 34 54.00 2.57 -10.62
N ASN A 35 55.12 2.86 -9.96
CA ASN A 35 55.87 1.90 -9.13
C ASN A 35 55.37 1.77 -7.69
N SER A 36 54.51 2.67 -7.18
CA SER A 36 53.94 2.51 -5.84
C SER A 36 53.06 1.25 -5.73
N LEU A 37 53.50 0.34 -4.87
CA LEU A 37 52.76 -0.86 -4.50
C LEU A 37 51.43 -0.52 -3.81
N ILE A 38 51.43 0.50 -2.94
CA ILE A 38 50.25 0.95 -2.21
C ILE A 38 49.20 1.49 -3.18
N ASN A 39 49.61 2.37 -4.11
CA ASN A 39 48.69 2.94 -5.09
C ASN A 39 48.20 1.89 -6.10
N THR A 40 49.06 0.94 -6.49
CA THR A 40 48.66 -0.18 -7.36
C THR A 40 47.60 -1.05 -6.69
N LYS A 41 47.77 -1.39 -5.40
CA LYS A 41 46.78 -2.15 -4.63
C LYS A 41 45.47 -1.37 -4.50
N ALA A 42 45.53 -0.08 -4.19
CA ALA A 42 44.35 0.77 -4.10
C ALA A 42 43.59 0.85 -5.43
N ALA A 43 44.29 1.01 -6.56
CA ALA A 43 43.70 1.05 -7.90
C ALA A 43 43.02 -0.30 -8.26
N ALA A 44 43.67 -1.41 -7.95
CA ALA A 44 43.11 -2.75 -8.16
C ALA A 44 41.84 -3.00 -7.32
N SER A 45 41.84 -2.60 -6.04
CA SER A 45 40.69 -2.72 -5.15
C SER A 45 39.50 -1.86 -5.61
N LEU A 46 39.75 -0.62 -6.05
CA LEU A 46 38.70 0.26 -6.56
C LEU A 46 38.08 -0.28 -7.85
N PHE A 47 38.91 -0.79 -8.78
CA PHE A 47 38.41 -1.47 -9.98
C PHE A 47 37.58 -2.72 -9.63
N ALA A 48 38.09 -3.56 -8.73
CA ALA A 48 37.42 -4.79 -8.31
C ALA A 48 36.08 -4.53 -7.64
N LYS A 49 35.97 -3.44 -6.84
CA LYS A 49 34.71 -3.01 -6.24
C LYS A 49 33.63 -2.79 -7.30
N ASP A 50 33.92 -1.92 -8.27
CA ASP A 50 32.97 -1.53 -9.30
C ASP A 50 32.56 -2.73 -10.15
N PHE A 51 33.51 -3.62 -10.41
CA PHE A 51 33.32 -4.84 -11.17
C PHE A 51 32.42 -5.85 -10.44
N ILE A 52 32.68 -6.10 -9.15
CA ILE A 52 31.90 -7.02 -8.32
C ILE A 52 30.47 -6.51 -8.17
N LEU A 53 30.31 -5.20 -7.97
CA LEU A 53 28.99 -4.59 -7.88
C LEU A 53 28.20 -4.74 -9.18
N ALA A 54 28.85 -4.55 -10.34
CA ALA A 54 28.20 -4.78 -11.64
C ALA A 54 27.69 -6.21 -11.78
N ASP A 55 28.50 -7.20 -11.41
CA ASP A 55 28.14 -8.61 -11.52
C ASP A 55 27.06 -9.04 -10.52
N GLN A 56 27.23 -8.71 -9.23
CA GLN A 56 26.30 -9.12 -8.17
C GLN A 56 24.93 -8.46 -8.32
N LEU A 57 24.89 -7.21 -8.80
CA LEU A 57 23.65 -6.46 -9.02
C LEU A 57 23.09 -6.64 -10.43
N GLN A 58 23.81 -7.35 -11.31
CA GLN A 58 23.49 -7.48 -12.74
C GLN A 58 23.27 -6.11 -13.40
N LEU A 59 24.21 -5.20 -13.23
CA LEU A 59 24.23 -3.86 -13.81
C LEU A 59 25.27 -3.77 -14.91
N ASN A 60 25.13 -2.76 -15.78
CA ASN A 60 26.15 -2.49 -16.78
C ASN A 60 27.42 -1.91 -16.11
N PHE A 61 28.52 -2.65 -16.21
CA PHE A 61 29.81 -2.26 -15.59
C PHE A 61 30.35 -0.93 -16.15
N GLN A 62 30.14 -0.65 -17.44
CA GLN A 62 30.62 0.58 -18.07
C GLN A 62 29.98 1.81 -17.42
N GLU A 63 28.74 1.68 -16.96
CA GLU A 63 28.04 2.79 -16.36
C GLU A 63 28.39 2.96 -14.88
N ILE A 64 28.69 1.89 -14.12
CA ILE A 64 29.29 2.02 -12.77
C ILE A 64 30.61 2.79 -12.87
N LYS A 65 31.42 2.43 -13.86
CA LYS A 65 32.70 3.06 -14.14
C LYS A 65 32.55 4.55 -14.49
N ASP A 66 31.55 4.90 -15.31
CA ASP A 66 31.26 6.28 -15.67
C ASP A 66 30.76 7.10 -14.46
N LEU A 67 29.99 6.50 -13.55
CA LEU A 67 29.52 7.15 -12.31
C LEU A 67 30.65 7.46 -11.33
N ASN A 68 31.62 6.56 -11.22
CA ASN A 68 32.76 6.74 -10.31
C ASN A 68 33.90 7.53 -10.95
N LYS A 69 33.80 7.86 -12.25
CA LYS A 69 34.84 8.52 -13.05
C LYS A 69 35.33 9.84 -12.46
N ASN A 70 34.45 10.62 -11.83
CA ASN A 70 34.72 11.96 -11.29
C ASN A 70 34.59 12.06 -9.76
N LYS A 71 34.41 10.94 -9.06
CA LYS A 71 34.31 10.97 -7.59
C LYS A 71 35.67 11.26 -6.96
N ASP A 72 35.61 12.04 -5.88
CA ASP A 72 36.76 12.39 -5.05
C ASP A 72 37.47 11.11 -4.55
N LEU A 73 38.74 11.00 -4.92
CA LEU A 73 39.61 9.89 -4.60
C LEU A 73 39.80 9.74 -3.09
N GLU A 74 39.93 10.85 -2.34
CA GLU A 74 40.16 10.81 -0.89
C GLU A 74 38.92 10.29 -0.14
N LEU A 75 37.73 10.69 -0.59
CA LEU A 75 36.46 10.25 -0.01
C LEU A 75 36.17 8.77 -0.29
N LEU A 76 36.56 8.24 -1.45
CA LEU A 76 36.36 6.83 -1.77
C LEU A 76 37.35 5.90 -1.07
N ILE A 77 38.57 6.38 -0.82
CA ILE A 77 39.64 5.60 -0.21
C ILE A 77 39.48 5.52 1.30
N SER A 78 39.09 6.63 1.94
CA SER A 78 38.66 6.63 3.34
C SER A 78 37.48 5.68 3.58
N LYS A 79 36.43 5.72 2.72
CA LYS A 79 35.26 4.82 2.82
C LYS A 79 35.58 3.34 2.65
N ASN A 80 36.70 2.98 2.01
CA ASN A 80 37.08 1.58 1.75
C ASN A 80 38.30 1.11 2.55
N ASN A 81 38.75 1.89 3.55
CA ASN A 81 39.95 1.61 4.34
C ASN A 81 41.20 1.33 3.47
N LEU A 82 41.32 2.02 2.33
CA LEU A 82 42.47 1.91 1.44
C LEU A 82 43.51 2.99 1.80
N LEU A 83 44.78 2.71 1.54
CA LEU A 83 45.87 3.67 1.73
C LEU A 83 46.35 4.17 0.35
N ILE A 84 46.75 5.45 0.31
CA ILE A 84 47.46 6.05 -0.84
C ILE A 84 48.82 6.51 -0.36
N ASP A 85 49.83 6.24 -1.19
CA ASP A 85 51.12 6.90 -1.11
C ASP A 85 51.05 8.25 -1.84
N LYS A 86 50.91 9.33 -1.05
CA LYS A 86 50.77 10.70 -1.55
C LYS A 86 52.07 11.27 -2.14
N ASN A 87 53.22 10.66 -1.84
CA ASN A 87 54.52 11.17 -2.30
C ASN A 87 54.75 10.92 -3.80
N GLU A 88 54.04 9.96 -4.40
CA GLU A 88 54.11 9.63 -5.84
C GLU A 88 53.00 10.33 -6.67
N LEU A 89 52.19 11.18 -6.05
CA LEU A 89 51.10 11.93 -6.66
C LEU A 89 51.47 13.41 -6.74
N THR A 90 51.81 13.92 -7.93
CA THR A 90 51.99 15.37 -8.12
C THR A 90 50.65 16.08 -7.88
N SER A 91 50.71 17.18 -7.11
CA SER A 91 49.58 17.91 -6.52
C SER A 91 48.52 18.46 -7.48
N SER A 92 48.67 18.28 -8.79
CA SER A 92 47.73 18.74 -9.82
C SER A 92 47.06 17.64 -10.65
N SER A 93 47.49 16.37 -10.58
CA SER A 93 47.22 15.42 -11.69
C SER A 93 46.17 14.33 -11.47
N LEU A 94 45.63 14.09 -10.27
CA LEU A 94 44.68 12.99 -10.04
C LEU A 94 43.55 13.34 -9.05
N LYS A 95 42.59 14.16 -9.49
CA LYS A 95 41.41 14.52 -8.69
C LYS A 95 40.31 13.45 -8.70
N SER A 96 40.41 12.43 -9.57
CA SER A 96 39.34 11.46 -9.73
C SER A 96 39.78 9.99 -9.75
N THR A 97 38.86 9.13 -9.37
CA THR A 97 39.07 7.68 -9.27
C THR A 97 39.46 7.03 -10.60
N SER A 98 38.84 7.44 -11.73
CA SER A 98 39.22 6.87 -13.04
C SER A 98 40.59 7.33 -13.51
N GLN A 99 40.99 8.58 -13.24
CA GLN A 99 42.35 8.99 -13.57
C GLN A 99 43.36 8.18 -12.74
N PHE A 100 43.04 7.90 -11.47
CA PHE A 100 43.89 7.11 -10.58
C PHE A 100 43.98 5.65 -11.03
N ILE A 101 42.86 4.99 -11.33
CA ILE A 101 42.86 3.61 -11.84
C ILE A 101 43.60 3.54 -13.19
N ASN A 102 43.30 4.44 -14.13
CA ASN A 102 43.95 4.47 -15.45
C ASN A 102 45.44 4.80 -15.39
N LYS A 103 45.94 5.47 -14.34
CA LYS A 103 47.39 5.66 -14.14
C LYS A 103 48.06 4.30 -13.97
N TYR A 104 47.50 3.40 -13.17
CA TYR A 104 48.13 2.12 -12.83
C TYR A 104 47.66 0.93 -13.68
N PHE A 105 46.46 0.95 -14.27
CA PHE A 105 45.85 -0.17 -15.00
C PHE A 105 45.33 0.21 -16.39
N ASP A 106 45.46 -0.72 -17.35
CA ASP A 106 44.65 -0.72 -18.57
C ASP A 106 43.24 -1.17 -18.20
N GLU A 107 42.36 -0.21 -17.96
CA GLU A 107 40.98 -0.45 -17.51
C GLU A 107 40.12 -1.24 -18.49
N ASN A 108 40.56 -1.48 -19.73
CA ASN A 108 39.85 -2.30 -20.71
C ASN A 108 40.39 -3.73 -20.83
N SER A 109 41.54 -4.03 -20.22
CA SER A 109 42.19 -5.34 -20.31
C SER A 109 41.34 -6.51 -19.80
N TYR A 110 40.36 -6.23 -18.94
CA TYR A 110 39.45 -7.24 -18.39
C TYR A 110 38.56 -7.91 -19.45
N LYS A 111 38.20 -7.23 -20.54
CA LYS A 111 37.12 -7.65 -21.47
C LYS A 111 37.27 -9.07 -22.04
N ASN A 112 38.50 -9.55 -22.20
CA ASN A 112 38.79 -10.86 -22.83
C ASN A 112 39.24 -11.93 -21.83
N VAL A 113 39.27 -11.62 -20.53
CA VAL A 113 39.85 -12.50 -19.50
C VAL A 113 38.86 -12.81 -18.37
N ILE A 114 37.58 -12.49 -18.57
CA ILE A 114 36.47 -12.73 -17.65
C ILE A 114 35.95 -14.16 -17.80
N ASP A 115 35.70 -14.81 -16.67
CA ASP A 115 35.00 -16.09 -16.60
C ASP A 115 33.52 -15.99 -17.00
N LYS A 116 32.98 -17.02 -17.65
CA LYS A 116 31.62 -17.05 -18.22
C LYS A 116 30.51 -16.84 -17.18
N ASN A 117 30.79 -17.12 -15.90
CA ASN A 117 29.85 -16.98 -14.79
C ASN A 117 29.67 -15.54 -14.29
N ILE A 118 30.41 -14.59 -14.85
CA ILE A 118 30.39 -13.17 -14.49
C ILE A 118 29.58 -12.39 -15.54
N LYS A 119 28.56 -11.66 -15.10
CA LYS A 119 27.60 -10.92 -15.93
C LYS A 119 27.79 -9.41 -15.79
N LEU A 120 28.49 -8.79 -16.74
CA LEU A 120 28.80 -7.35 -16.72
C LEU A 120 28.04 -6.51 -17.78
N HIS A 121 27.34 -7.19 -18.69
CA HIS A 121 26.65 -6.59 -19.85
C HIS A 121 25.13 -6.70 -19.72
N SER A 122 24.62 -6.30 -18.56
CA SER A 122 23.18 -6.22 -18.34
C SER A 122 22.56 -5.04 -19.09
N ASN A 123 21.33 -5.21 -19.59
CA ASN A 123 20.52 -4.11 -20.15
C ASN A 123 20.01 -3.15 -19.05
N LYS A 124 20.30 -3.41 -17.77
CA LYS A 124 19.97 -2.54 -16.64
C LYS A 124 20.97 -1.39 -16.57
N SER A 125 20.48 -0.17 -16.81
CA SER A 125 21.29 1.05 -16.90
C SER A 125 21.39 1.84 -15.58
N LEU A 126 22.51 2.52 -15.37
CA LEU A 126 22.88 3.40 -14.24
C LEU A 126 22.87 4.88 -14.60
N LYS A 127 22.40 5.28 -15.80
CA LYS A 127 22.47 6.68 -16.25
C LYS A 127 21.61 7.62 -15.40
N ASN A 128 22.35 8.16 -14.41
CA ASN A 128 22.41 9.50 -13.85
C ASN A 128 21.89 9.61 -12.41
N PRO A 129 22.76 9.68 -11.37
CA PRO A 129 22.38 9.75 -9.96
C PRO A 129 21.95 11.16 -9.54
N ILE A 130 22.36 12.19 -10.29
CA ILE A 130 21.88 13.56 -10.10
C ILE A 130 20.52 13.70 -10.79
N LEU A 131 20.27 13.03 -11.93
CA LEU A 131 18.89 12.80 -12.43
C LEU A 131 18.12 11.82 -11.54
N ASN A 132 18.73 10.86 -10.84
CA ASN A 132 18.01 9.93 -9.96
C ASN A 132 17.63 10.62 -8.64
N GLU A 133 18.45 11.54 -8.14
CA GLU A 133 18.10 12.48 -7.07
C GLU A 133 17.12 13.55 -7.55
N ILE A 134 17.28 14.13 -8.75
CA ILE A 134 16.37 15.12 -9.35
C ILE A 134 15.03 14.48 -9.77
N PHE A 135 14.99 13.22 -10.19
CA PHE A 135 13.77 12.44 -10.43
C PHE A 135 13.17 11.95 -9.13
N LYS A 136 13.95 11.66 -8.07
CA LYS A 136 13.41 11.55 -6.71
C LYS A 136 12.89 12.89 -6.17
N LEU A 137 13.44 14.02 -6.64
CA LEU A 137 13.04 15.40 -6.32
C LEU A 137 11.91 15.95 -7.23
N LEU A 138 11.51 15.19 -8.25
CA LEU A 138 10.44 15.54 -9.21
C LEU A 138 9.42 14.43 -9.41
N SER A 139 9.61 13.27 -8.81
CA SER A 139 8.88 12.02 -9.08
C SER A 139 8.66 11.76 -10.59
N LEU A 140 9.69 11.85 -11.44
CA LEU A 140 9.59 11.53 -12.88
C LEU A 140 10.72 10.69 -13.54
N ASP A 141 11.22 9.62 -12.92
CA ASP A 141 11.86 8.50 -13.61
C ASP A 141 10.90 7.89 -14.67
N ILE A 142 11.39 7.20 -15.69
CA ILE A 142 10.55 6.26 -16.46
C ILE A 142 10.09 5.13 -15.50
N SER A 143 10.84 4.95 -14.40
CA SER A 143 10.40 4.21 -13.23
C SER A 143 9.43 4.98 -12.31
N ASP A 144 9.14 6.27 -12.49
CA ASP A 144 8.18 7.04 -11.69
C ASP A 144 6.77 7.01 -12.24
N THR A 145 6.57 6.60 -13.49
CA THR A 145 5.25 6.13 -13.91
C THR A 145 4.94 4.80 -13.26
N GLU A 146 5.93 3.91 -13.19
CA GLU A 146 5.83 2.63 -12.52
C GLU A 146 5.82 2.78 -11.00
N LYS A 147 6.53 3.75 -10.41
CA LYS A 147 6.66 4.00 -8.97
C LYS A 147 5.55 4.91 -8.45
N THR A 148 5.08 5.91 -9.18
CA THR A 148 3.81 6.61 -8.83
C THR A 148 2.63 5.66 -8.98
N SER A 149 2.61 4.83 -10.02
CA SER A 149 1.62 3.75 -10.15
C SER A 149 1.74 2.73 -9.03
N ASN A 150 2.95 2.27 -8.70
CA ASN A 150 3.20 1.39 -7.57
C ASN A 150 2.83 2.06 -6.26
N ASP A 151 3.13 3.34 -6.04
CA ASP A 151 2.96 4.02 -4.76
C ASP A 151 1.49 4.39 -4.56
N ILE A 152 0.76 4.80 -5.59
CA ILE A 152 -0.71 4.88 -5.58
C ILE A 152 -1.31 3.50 -5.30
N THR A 153 -0.87 2.46 -6.02
CA THR A 153 -1.28 1.08 -5.76
C THR A 153 -0.93 0.65 -4.34
N LYS A 154 0.23 1.02 -3.78
CA LYS A 154 0.66 0.66 -2.43
C LYS A 154 -0.09 1.43 -1.36
N ILE A 155 -0.48 2.68 -1.59
CA ILE A 155 -1.35 3.47 -0.70
C ILE A 155 -2.76 2.91 -0.71
N LEU A 156 -3.27 2.53 -1.89
CA LEU A 156 -4.57 1.90 -2.04
C LEU A 156 -4.57 0.46 -1.46
N GLU A 157 -3.48 -0.28 -1.62
CA GLU A 157 -3.22 -1.54 -0.91
C GLU A 157 -3.05 -1.33 0.60
N LEU A 158 -2.46 -0.20 1.03
CA LEU A 158 -2.38 0.15 2.44
C LEU A 158 -3.79 0.36 2.98
N THR A 159 -4.67 1.08 2.27
CA THR A 159 -6.08 1.23 2.68
C THR A 159 -6.86 -0.09 2.67
N SER A 160 -6.54 -1.03 1.78
CA SER A 160 -7.14 -2.39 1.83
C SER A 160 -6.58 -3.25 2.96
N LYS A 161 -5.31 -3.07 3.34
CA LYS A 161 -4.60 -3.79 4.41
C LYS A 161 -4.78 -3.16 5.81
N LEU A 162 -5.14 -1.88 5.88
CA LEU A 162 -5.47 -1.14 7.11
C LEU A 162 -6.91 -1.39 7.56
N ASN A 163 -7.68 -2.22 6.84
CA ASN A 163 -9.05 -2.53 7.18
C ASN A 163 -9.13 -3.43 8.42
N PRO A 164 -9.61 -2.93 9.58
CA PRO A 164 -9.71 -3.73 10.80
C PRO A 164 -10.99 -4.58 10.87
N MET A 165 -11.86 -4.55 9.84
CA MET A 165 -13.15 -5.25 9.90
C MET A 165 -13.02 -6.75 9.63
N PHE A 166 -13.37 -7.49 10.67
CA PHE A 166 -13.18 -8.91 10.93
C PHE A 166 -13.77 -9.95 9.94
N MET A 167 -13.00 -11.03 9.79
CA MET A 167 -13.38 -12.45 9.95
C MET A 167 -14.47 -13.06 9.07
N PHE A 168 -14.16 -13.44 7.82
CA PHE A 168 -14.74 -14.62 7.16
C PHE A 168 -13.80 -15.16 6.06
N SER A 169 -13.85 -16.46 5.78
CA SER A 169 -13.04 -17.18 4.78
C SER A 169 -13.15 -16.65 3.35
N HIS A 170 -14.08 -15.74 3.09
CA HIS A 170 -14.25 -15.05 1.80
C HIS A 170 -13.37 -13.79 1.66
N PHE A 171 -12.65 -13.37 2.70
CA PHE A 171 -11.69 -12.26 2.60
C PHE A 171 -10.40 -12.61 1.87
N SER A 172 -9.97 -13.87 1.81
CA SER A 172 -8.90 -14.24 0.87
C SER A 172 -9.28 -13.89 -0.56
N ASN A 173 -10.58 -13.99 -0.89
CA ASN A 173 -11.09 -13.59 -2.18
C ASN A 173 -11.10 -12.07 -2.31
N ILE A 174 -11.51 -11.29 -1.30
CA ILE A 174 -11.50 -9.81 -1.35
C ILE A 174 -10.06 -9.25 -1.42
N ASP A 175 -9.13 -9.76 -0.62
CA ASP A 175 -7.70 -9.39 -0.69
C ASP A 175 -7.12 -9.78 -2.06
N SER A 176 -7.43 -10.98 -2.56
CA SER A 176 -7.02 -11.38 -3.91
C SER A 176 -7.65 -10.49 -4.99
N LEU A 177 -8.89 -10.03 -4.80
CA LEU A 177 -9.62 -9.19 -5.74
C LEU A 177 -9.11 -7.76 -5.75
N LEU A 178 -8.81 -7.18 -4.59
CA LEU A 178 -8.18 -5.86 -4.48
C LEU A 178 -6.76 -5.91 -5.04
N LYS A 179 -6.00 -6.95 -4.72
CA LYS A 179 -4.68 -7.18 -5.31
C LYS A 179 -4.76 -7.36 -6.83
N GLU A 180 -5.70 -8.17 -7.31
CA GLU A 180 -5.96 -8.39 -8.75
C GLU A 180 -6.35 -7.08 -9.45
N MET A 181 -7.20 -6.27 -8.83
CA MET A 181 -7.55 -4.93 -9.29
C MET A 181 -6.32 -4.03 -9.41
N PHE A 182 -5.50 -3.96 -8.37
CA PHE A 182 -4.31 -3.11 -8.36
C PHE A 182 -3.21 -3.58 -9.31
N GLU A 183 -3.00 -4.90 -9.43
CA GLU A 183 -2.06 -5.50 -10.38
C GLU A 183 -2.48 -5.20 -11.83
N LYS A 184 -3.78 -5.15 -12.13
CA LYS A 184 -4.30 -4.83 -13.46
C LYS A 184 -4.31 -3.34 -13.77
N LEU A 185 -4.47 -2.49 -12.77
CA LEU A 185 -4.37 -1.03 -12.89
C LEU A 185 -2.94 -0.55 -13.18
N LYS A 186 -1.95 -1.21 -12.59
CA LYS A 186 -0.56 -0.74 -12.57
C LYS A 186 0.07 -0.53 -13.97
N PRO A 187 0.04 -1.51 -14.90
CA PRO A 187 0.64 -1.36 -16.23
C PRO A 187 -0.01 -0.26 -17.05
N ASN A 188 -1.32 -0.09 -16.88
CA ASN A 188 -2.10 0.83 -17.70
C ASN A 188 -2.00 2.28 -17.18
N LEU A 189 -1.89 2.49 -15.86
CA LEU A 189 -1.53 3.79 -15.27
C LEU A 189 -0.13 4.25 -15.70
N LYS A 190 0.80 3.30 -15.87
CA LYS A 190 2.12 3.55 -16.45
C LYS A 190 2.03 4.00 -17.91
N THR A 191 1.29 3.27 -18.75
CA THR A 191 1.07 3.64 -20.16
C THR A 191 0.41 5.02 -20.31
N TRP A 192 -0.49 5.38 -19.38
CA TRP A 192 -1.07 6.71 -19.35
C TRP A 192 -0.03 7.80 -19.05
N LEU A 193 0.74 7.66 -17.98
CA LEU A 193 1.77 8.65 -17.65
C LEU A 193 2.81 8.78 -18.77
N GLU A 194 3.09 7.68 -19.48
CA GLU A 194 3.93 7.67 -20.67
C GLU A 194 3.28 8.41 -21.86
N SER A 195 1.95 8.40 -22.03
CA SER A 195 1.26 9.08 -23.13
C SER A 195 1.25 10.61 -22.99
N LEU A 196 1.38 11.13 -21.77
CA LEU A 196 1.60 12.57 -21.51
C LEU A 196 2.88 13.11 -22.16
N SER A 197 3.84 12.23 -22.50
CA SER A 197 5.08 12.60 -23.21
C SER A 197 4.91 12.75 -24.73
N LYS A 198 3.74 12.44 -25.29
CA LYS A 198 3.38 12.63 -26.71
C LYS A 198 1.89 13.06 -26.84
N PRO A 199 1.55 14.31 -26.48
CA PRO A 199 0.19 14.79 -26.51
C PRO A 199 -0.37 14.81 -27.94
N ASP A 200 -1.57 14.27 -28.11
CA ASP A 200 -2.39 14.48 -29.29
C ASP A 200 -3.71 15.19 -28.91
N GLN A 201 -4.48 15.64 -29.90
CA GLN A 201 -5.76 16.33 -29.65
C GLN A 201 -6.77 15.47 -28.87
N SER A 202 -6.67 14.13 -28.96
CA SER A 202 -7.54 13.22 -28.23
C SER A 202 -7.20 13.20 -26.73
N LEU A 203 -5.91 13.29 -26.39
CA LEU A 203 -5.41 13.36 -25.02
C LEU A 203 -5.86 14.65 -24.31
N ILE A 204 -5.82 15.80 -25.00
CA ILE A 204 -6.31 17.09 -24.45
C ILE A 204 -7.78 16.98 -24.07
N LYS A 205 -8.60 16.43 -24.98
CA LYS A 205 -10.03 16.23 -24.73
C LYS A 205 -10.25 15.31 -23.54
N ASN A 206 -9.56 14.16 -23.50
CA ASN A 206 -9.64 13.22 -22.38
C ASN A 206 -9.25 13.86 -21.05
N ILE A 207 -8.29 14.79 -21.05
CA ILE A 207 -7.86 15.48 -19.83
C ILE A 207 -8.88 16.53 -19.39
N LYS A 208 -9.47 17.29 -20.31
CA LYS A 208 -10.58 18.20 -19.97
C LYS A 208 -11.77 17.44 -19.39
N ASP A 209 -12.15 16.33 -20.03
CA ASP A 209 -13.22 15.45 -19.56
C ASP A 209 -12.89 14.86 -18.17
N PHE A 210 -11.63 14.47 -17.94
CA PHE A 210 -11.15 14.03 -16.63
C PHE A 210 -11.25 15.12 -15.56
N GLN A 211 -10.84 16.34 -15.87
CA GLN A 211 -10.89 17.47 -14.93
C GLN A 211 -12.30 17.83 -14.51
N GLU A 212 -13.21 17.95 -15.48
CA GLU A 212 -14.62 18.20 -15.22
C GLU A 212 -15.22 17.07 -14.37
N LYS A 213 -14.75 15.84 -14.57
CA LYS A 213 -15.18 14.68 -13.79
C LYS A 213 -14.63 14.68 -12.37
N VAL A 214 -13.40 15.12 -12.12
CA VAL A 214 -12.79 15.07 -10.78
C VAL A 214 -13.09 16.29 -9.90
N ASP A 215 -13.47 17.44 -10.45
CA ASP A 215 -13.84 18.62 -9.65
C ASP A 215 -15.26 18.47 -9.03
N VAL A 216 -15.36 17.71 -7.94
CA VAL A 216 -16.63 17.41 -7.26
C VAL A 216 -17.37 18.64 -6.73
N ASN A 217 -16.63 19.65 -6.25
CA ASN A 217 -17.17 20.92 -5.77
C ASN A 217 -17.97 21.63 -6.86
N LYS A 218 -17.45 21.64 -8.09
CA LYS A 218 -18.12 22.26 -9.24
C LYS A 218 -19.21 21.38 -9.82
N LYS A 219 -18.88 20.10 -10.08
CA LYS A 219 -19.78 19.15 -10.75
C LYS A 219 -21.01 18.80 -9.90
N TYR A 220 -20.81 18.64 -8.60
CA TYR A 220 -21.84 18.22 -7.64
C TYR A 220 -22.18 19.32 -6.64
N LYS A 221 -22.05 20.60 -7.01
CA LYS A 221 -22.31 21.75 -6.13
C LYS A 221 -23.67 21.71 -5.42
N ASN A 222 -24.70 21.18 -6.11
CA ASN A 222 -26.07 21.08 -5.61
C ASN A 222 -26.33 19.81 -4.77
N LEU A 223 -25.33 18.94 -4.60
CA LEU A 223 -25.46 17.75 -3.77
C LEU A 223 -25.66 18.18 -2.31
N LYS A 224 -26.69 17.65 -1.67
CA LYS A 224 -26.97 17.89 -0.25
C LYS A 224 -25.91 17.24 0.62
N LEU A 225 -25.55 17.87 1.75
CA LEU A 225 -24.53 17.33 2.66
C LEU A 225 -24.94 15.98 3.27
N GLU A 226 -26.23 15.76 3.50
CA GLU A 226 -26.78 14.48 3.98
C GLU A 226 -26.53 13.30 3.01
N ASP A 227 -26.24 13.60 1.75
CA ASP A 227 -26.00 12.60 0.69
C ASP A 227 -24.51 12.41 0.36
N LEU A 228 -23.59 13.05 1.09
CA LEU A 228 -22.15 12.91 0.87
C LEU A 228 -21.68 11.46 0.96
N ASP A 229 -22.23 10.68 1.89
CA ASP A 229 -21.90 9.25 1.98
C ASP A 229 -22.38 8.48 0.76
N LYS A 230 -23.56 8.78 0.23
CA LYS A 230 -24.07 8.09 -0.97
C LYS A 230 -23.19 8.41 -2.18
N ALA A 231 -22.73 9.66 -2.29
CA ALA A 231 -21.79 10.08 -3.31
C ALA A 231 -20.43 9.37 -3.17
N PHE A 232 -19.86 9.37 -1.96
CA PHE A 232 -18.64 8.64 -1.63
C PHE A 232 -18.72 7.17 -2.02
N TYR A 233 -19.75 6.45 -1.57
CA TYR A 233 -19.91 5.02 -1.84
C TYR A 233 -20.21 4.76 -3.32
N THR A 234 -20.99 5.60 -4.01
CA THR A 234 -21.23 5.44 -5.46
C THR A 234 -19.94 5.55 -6.26
N SER A 235 -19.11 6.56 -5.98
CA SER A 235 -17.80 6.71 -6.63
C SER A 235 -16.86 5.56 -6.26
N LEU A 236 -16.80 5.16 -4.99
CA LEU A 236 -15.98 4.03 -4.56
C LEU A 236 -16.39 2.71 -5.24
N ILE A 237 -17.70 2.43 -5.32
CA ILE A 237 -18.23 1.24 -5.97
C ILE A 237 -17.91 1.26 -7.47
N ASN A 238 -18.00 2.42 -8.14
CA ASN A 238 -17.58 2.54 -9.54
C ASN A 238 -16.10 2.23 -9.74
N ALA A 239 -15.23 2.74 -8.85
CA ALA A 239 -13.81 2.46 -8.90
C ALA A 239 -13.52 0.96 -8.73
N ILE A 240 -14.16 0.33 -7.73
CA ILE A 240 -14.02 -1.11 -7.48
C ILE A 240 -14.56 -1.92 -8.66
N GLY A 241 -15.78 -1.64 -9.12
CA GLY A 241 -16.44 -2.40 -10.19
C GLY A 241 -15.64 -2.39 -11.50
N LEU A 242 -15.20 -1.21 -11.93
CA LEU A 242 -14.31 -1.07 -13.09
C LEU A 242 -12.96 -1.77 -12.87
N GLY A 243 -12.42 -1.66 -11.65
CA GLY A 243 -11.18 -2.28 -11.24
C GLY A 243 -11.25 -3.81 -11.18
N LEU A 244 -12.44 -4.39 -11.06
CA LEU A 244 -12.68 -5.84 -11.06
C LEU A 244 -13.04 -6.38 -12.45
N SER A 245 -13.78 -5.62 -13.25
CA SER A 245 -14.05 -5.96 -14.65
C SER A 245 -14.47 -4.73 -15.45
N SER A 246 -13.54 -4.17 -16.22
CA SER A 246 -13.78 -2.97 -17.03
C SER A 246 -14.73 -3.20 -18.23
N LYS A 247 -14.89 -4.46 -18.67
CA LYS A 247 -15.73 -4.83 -19.82
C LYS A 247 -17.22 -4.94 -19.46
N THR A 248 -17.52 -5.47 -18.27
CA THR A 248 -18.91 -5.73 -17.85
C THR A 248 -19.45 -4.67 -16.92
N TYR A 249 -18.60 -3.97 -16.16
CA TYR A 249 -19.05 -2.91 -15.27
C TYR A 249 -19.47 -1.67 -16.04
N LYS A 250 -20.76 -1.34 -15.95
CA LYS A 250 -21.29 -0.06 -16.40
C LYS A 250 -21.17 1.00 -15.31
N THR A 251 -20.39 2.04 -15.56
CA THR A 251 -20.25 3.13 -14.59
C THR A 251 -21.58 3.84 -14.35
N ILE A 252 -21.87 4.12 -13.08
CA ILE A 252 -23.10 4.79 -12.68
C ILE A 252 -22.77 6.22 -12.29
N GLU A 253 -23.22 7.20 -13.07
CA GLU A 253 -23.07 8.60 -12.70
C GLU A 253 -23.99 8.94 -11.52
N LEU A 254 -23.45 9.73 -10.57
CA LEU A 254 -24.20 10.25 -9.44
C LEU A 254 -25.22 11.29 -9.92
N ASP A 255 -26.51 11.02 -9.71
CA ASP A 255 -27.57 12.00 -9.87
C ASP A 255 -27.84 12.68 -8.52
N VAL A 256 -27.55 13.98 -8.42
CA VAL A 256 -27.72 14.77 -7.19
C VAL A 256 -29.16 14.83 -6.70
N ASN A 257 -30.15 14.59 -7.58
CA ASN A 257 -31.57 14.57 -7.23
C ASN A 257 -32.06 13.16 -6.85
N LYS A 258 -31.30 12.12 -7.19
CA LYS A 258 -31.66 10.70 -7.02
C LYS A 258 -30.48 9.88 -6.52
N THR A 259 -29.82 10.37 -5.48
CA THR A 259 -28.60 9.78 -4.90
C THR A 259 -28.81 8.33 -4.44
N ASN A 260 -29.98 8.03 -3.89
CA ASN A 260 -30.41 6.68 -3.54
C ASN A 260 -30.45 5.71 -4.74
N ASP A 261 -30.94 6.16 -5.90
CA ASP A 261 -31.03 5.34 -7.11
C ASP A 261 -29.64 5.10 -7.71
N SER A 262 -28.77 6.12 -7.69
CA SER A 262 -27.37 5.98 -8.10
C SER A 262 -26.63 4.94 -7.24
N LEU A 263 -26.76 5.02 -5.91
CA LEU A 263 -26.17 4.04 -4.99
C LEU A 263 -26.72 2.63 -5.24
N GLN A 264 -28.03 2.48 -5.44
CA GLN A 264 -28.66 1.21 -5.73
C GLN A 264 -28.09 0.57 -7.00
N LYS A 265 -28.13 1.31 -8.12
CA LYS A 265 -27.63 0.81 -9.41
C LYS A 265 -26.15 0.44 -9.35
N ALA A 266 -25.34 1.25 -8.67
CA ALA A 266 -23.91 0.96 -8.50
C ALA A 266 -23.70 -0.35 -7.71
N SER A 267 -24.43 -0.51 -6.59
CA SER A 267 -24.34 -1.69 -5.73
C SER A 267 -24.77 -2.98 -6.43
N GLU A 268 -25.90 -2.95 -7.13
CA GLU A 268 -26.43 -4.09 -7.90
C GLU A 268 -25.49 -4.49 -9.03
N ASN A 269 -24.92 -3.49 -9.73
CA ASN A 269 -23.95 -3.74 -10.78
C ASN A 269 -22.66 -4.37 -10.22
N LEU A 270 -22.14 -3.89 -9.08
CA LEU A 270 -20.98 -4.49 -8.43
C LEU A 270 -21.24 -5.95 -8.00
N ALA A 271 -22.40 -6.24 -7.41
CA ALA A 271 -22.78 -7.61 -7.03
C ALA A 271 -22.75 -8.55 -8.26
N SER A 272 -23.27 -8.08 -9.40
CA SER A 272 -23.28 -8.87 -10.64
C SER A 272 -21.88 -9.26 -11.13
N ILE A 273 -20.87 -8.44 -10.87
CA ILE A 273 -19.48 -8.68 -11.29
C ILE A 273 -18.74 -9.61 -10.35
N LEU A 274 -18.97 -9.48 -9.04
CA LEU A 274 -18.36 -10.36 -8.06
C LEU A 274 -18.71 -11.83 -8.32
N ASN A 275 -19.90 -12.08 -8.86
CA ASN A 275 -20.36 -13.43 -9.23
C ASN A 275 -19.86 -13.92 -10.60
N ASN A 276 -19.38 -13.02 -11.48
CA ASN A 276 -18.96 -13.35 -12.86
C ASN A 276 -17.70 -12.56 -13.24
N LYS A 277 -16.53 -13.01 -12.77
CA LYS A 277 -15.24 -12.40 -13.10
C LYS A 277 -14.96 -12.53 -14.61
N LYS A 278 -15.13 -11.44 -15.36
CA LYS A 278 -14.81 -11.40 -16.81
C LYS A 278 -13.66 -10.45 -17.10
N GLU A 279 -13.05 -10.72 -18.26
CA GLU A 279 -11.86 -10.08 -18.83
C GLU A 279 -11.81 -8.55 -18.71
N PHE A 280 -10.58 -8.03 -18.73
CA PHE A 280 -10.28 -6.61 -18.69
C PHE A 280 -10.15 -6.08 -20.12
N GLU A 281 -10.88 -5.03 -20.43
CA GLU A 281 -10.56 -4.16 -21.55
C GLU A 281 -9.48 -3.14 -21.13
N LYS A 282 -8.49 -2.94 -22.01
CA LYS A 282 -7.49 -1.87 -21.87
C LYS A 282 -8.16 -0.51 -22.03
N ASN A 283 -7.67 0.53 -21.32
CA ASN A 283 -8.02 1.96 -21.49
C ASN A 283 -9.19 2.50 -20.62
N LYS A 284 -9.59 1.83 -19.54
CA LYS A 284 -10.64 2.31 -18.59
C LYS A 284 -10.10 2.91 -17.28
N GLU A 285 -8.79 3.10 -17.20
CA GLU A 285 -8.09 3.43 -15.96
C GLU A 285 -8.29 4.88 -15.52
N TRP A 286 -8.40 5.79 -16.50
CA TRP A 286 -8.78 7.18 -16.25
C TRP A 286 -10.09 7.27 -15.49
N GLU A 287 -11.07 6.41 -15.82
CA GLU A 287 -12.35 6.38 -15.12
C GLU A 287 -12.17 5.83 -13.69
N ILE A 288 -11.36 4.80 -13.49
CA ILE A 288 -11.08 4.25 -12.15
C ILE A 288 -10.41 5.30 -11.27
N VAL A 289 -9.32 5.92 -11.76
CA VAL A 289 -8.61 6.99 -11.04
C VAL A 289 -9.54 8.16 -10.75
N SER A 290 -10.37 8.57 -11.72
CA SER A 290 -11.36 9.63 -11.51
C SER A 290 -12.27 9.32 -10.33
N TYR A 291 -12.82 8.10 -10.28
CA TYR A 291 -13.76 7.70 -9.25
C TYR A 291 -13.08 7.52 -7.87
N VAL A 292 -11.83 7.07 -7.82
CA VAL A 292 -11.02 7.07 -6.59
C VAL A 292 -10.82 8.49 -6.07
N LEU A 293 -10.43 9.42 -6.94
CA LEU A 293 -10.23 10.83 -6.56
C LEU A 293 -11.55 11.48 -6.12
N GLN A 294 -12.66 11.21 -6.80
CA GLN A 294 -13.98 11.69 -6.36
C GLN A 294 -14.32 11.17 -4.96
N ALA A 295 -14.14 9.87 -4.69
CA ALA A 295 -14.38 9.30 -3.37
C ALA A 295 -13.52 9.99 -2.30
N LEU A 296 -12.22 10.18 -2.55
CA LEU A 296 -11.34 10.89 -1.61
C LEU A 296 -11.79 12.34 -1.36
N GLN A 297 -12.27 13.04 -2.38
CA GLN A 297 -12.77 14.41 -2.24
C GLN A 297 -14.08 14.46 -1.45
N PHE A 298 -15.03 13.55 -1.69
CA PHE A 298 -16.25 13.45 -0.87
C PHE A 298 -15.94 13.10 0.59
N LEU A 299 -14.97 12.22 0.83
CA LEU A 299 -14.50 11.91 2.18
C LEU A 299 -13.90 13.15 2.86
N GLN A 300 -13.06 13.91 2.15
CA GLN A 300 -12.48 15.14 2.67
C GLN A 300 -13.56 16.19 3.00
N LEU A 301 -14.52 16.39 2.10
CA LEU A 301 -15.66 17.29 2.33
C LEU A 301 -16.48 16.87 3.54
N LYS A 302 -16.74 15.57 3.70
CA LYS A 302 -17.46 15.05 4.86
C LYS A 302 -16.70 15.32 6.15
N LEU A 303 -15.40 15.01 6.16
CA LEU A 303 -14.55 15.20 7.33
C LEU A 303 -14.40 16.68 7.71
N SER A 304 -14.37 17.60 6.73
CA SER A 304 -14.26 19.04 7.01
C SER A 304 -15.43 19.67 7.73
N LEU A 305 -16.59 19.05 7.67
CA LEU A 305 -17.74 19.44 8.49
C LEU A 305 -17.45 19.32 9.99
N PHE A 306 -16.48 18.49 10.38
CA PHE A 306 -16.14 18.23 11.77
C PHE A 306 -14.94 19.03 12.29
N ASP A 307 -14.38 19.97 11.52
CA ASP A 307 -13.18 20.72 11.89
C ASP A 307 -13.29 21.41 13.26
N ASN A 308 -14.45 22.00 13.55
CA ASN A 308 -14.69 22.68 14.83
C ASN A 308 -14.84 21.72 16.02
N THR A 309 -15.04 20.43 15.77
CA THR A 309 -15.17 19.42 16.84
C THR A 309 -13.84 18.82 17.23
N ARG A 310 -12.76 19.02 16.47
CA ARG A 310 -11.49 18.32 16.64
C ARG A 310 -10.85 18.54 18.01
N GLU A 311 -10.86 19.78 18.48
CA GLU A 311 -10.27 20.17 19.77
C GLU A 311 -11.07 19.65 20.97
N TYR A 312 -12.36 19.37 20.79
CA TYR A 312 -13.22 18.86 21.85
C TYR A 312 -12.81 17.43 22.25
N GLU A 313 -12.52 17.26 23.54
CA GLU A 313 -12.25 15.97 24.15
C GLU A 313 -13.58 15.32 24.60
N PRO A 314 -13.95 14.15 24.07
CA PRO A 314 -15.19 13.49 24.44
C PRO A 314 -15.23 13.11 25.92
N ILE A 315 -16.37 13.37 26.57
CA ILE A 315 -16.62 13.01 27.97
C ILE A 315 -17.59 11.84 28.12
N SER A 316 -18.35 11.51 27.07
CA SER A 316 -19.35 10.44 27.07
C SER A 316 -19.52 9.86 25.66
N PRO A 317 -20.01 8.61 25.52
CA PRO A 317 -20.23 7.99 24.21
C PRO A 317 -21.32 8.66 23.38
N ASN A 318 -22.25 9.39 24.01
CA ASN A 318 -23.34 10.08 23.31
C ASN A 318 -23.05 11.57 23.06
N ASN A 319 -21.90 12.08 23.51
CA ASN A 319 -21.47 13.47 23.39
C ASN A 319 -20.01 13.53 22.88
N LEU A 320 -19.77 12.91 21.72
CA LEU A 320 -18.45 12.80 21.07
C LEU A 320 -18.01 14.10 20.37
N PHE A 321 -18.96 14.91 19.93
CA PHE A 321 -18.70 16.13 19.15
C PHE A 321 -18.91 17.42 19.93
N ASN A 322 -19.78 17.39 20.94
CA ASN A 322 -20.20 18.56 21.69
C ASN A 322 -20.77 18.11 23.06
N LYS A 323 -20.54 18.91 24.10
CA LYS A 323 -21.00 18.63 25.47
C LYS A 323 -22.52 18.80 25.66
N ASP A 324 -23.15 19.67 24.89
CA ASP A 324 -24.55 20.12 25.07
C ASP A 324 -25.52 19.38 24.13
N LYS A 325 -25.02 18.71 23.08
CA LYS A 325 -25.82 18.01 22.07
C LYS A 325 -25.45 16.54 21.99
N THR A 326 -26.46 15.69 21.78
CA THR A 326 -26.20 14.29 21.46
C THR A 326 -25.53 14.18 20.09
N ASN A 327 -24.81 13.08 19.84
CA ASN A 327 -24.16 12.84 18.54
C ASN A 327 -25.16 12.92 17.37
N GLN A 328 -26.37 12.39 17.57
CA GLN A 328 -27.42 12.33 16.56
C GLN A 328 -27.97 13.72 16.23
N GLU A 329 -28.23 14.54 17.25
CA GLU A 329 -28.66 15.94 17.08
C GLU A 329 -27.59 16.76 16.38
N PHE A 330 -26.32 16.60 16.81
CA PHE A 330 -25.19 17.29 16.22
C PHE A 330 -25.07 17.01 14.71
N ILE A 331 -25.08 15.74 14.29
CA ILE A 331 -24.96 15.37 12.87
C ILE A 331 -26.16 15.85 12.06
N LYS A 332 -27.37 15.76 12.62
CA LYS A 332 -28.58 16.23 11.94
C LYS A 332 -28.51 17.73 11.65
N GLU A 333 -28.11 18.54 12.62
CA GLU A 333 -27.92 19.98 12.43
C GLU A 333 -26.73 20.31 11.52
N LEU A 334 -25.66 19.50 11.56
CA LEU A 334 -24.47 19.72 10.76
C LEU A 334 -24.81 19.71 9.27
N TYR A 335 -25.65 18.78 8.83
CA TYR A 335 -26.02 18.59 7.42
C TYR A 335 -27.28 19.33 6.97
N LYS A 336 -28.16 19.71 7.91
CA LYS A 336 -29.48 20.27 7.60
C LYS A 336 -29.40 21.47 6.65
N ASP A 337 -30.21 21.40 5.59
CA ASP A 337 -30.46 22.46 4.60
C ASP A 337 -29.18 23.02 3.93
N LYS A 338 -28.13 22.20 3.82
CA LYS A 338 -26.86 22.58 3.20
C LYS A 338 -26.50 21.68 2.01
N THR A 339 -25.76 22.26 1.09
CA THR A 339 -25.20 21.67 -0.11
C THR A 339 -23.68 21.80 -0.12
N ILE A 340 -23.01 21.13 -1.06
CA ILE A 340 -21.57 21.31 -1.28
C ILE A 340 -21.25 22.79 -1.54
N SER A 341 -22.04 23.52 -2.33
CA SER A 341 -21.80 24.94 -2.58
C SER A 341 -21.81 25.80 -1.32
N ASP A 342 -22.58 25.44 -0.31
CA ASP A 342 -22.66 26.22 0.94
C ASP A 342 -21.37 26.14 1.76
N ILE A 343 -20.61 25.05 1.63
CA ILE A 343 -19.36 24.84 2.36
C ILE A 343 -18.11 25.16 1.53
N THR A 344 -18.18 25.01 0.20
CA THR A 344 -17.02 25.24 -0.69
C THR A 344 -17.04 26.60 -1.37
N GLY A 345 -18.21 27.23 -1.48
CA GLY A 345 -18.41 28.38 -2.36
C GLY A 345 -17.99 28.06 -3.79
N ASN A 346 -17.22 28.95 -4.40
CA ASN A 346 -16.68 28.79 -5.76
C ASN A 346 -15.29 28.13 -5.82
N ARG A 347 -14.80 27.55 -4.71
CA ARG A 347 -13.47 26.92 -4.66
C ARG A 347 -13.48 25.60 -5.44
N SER A 348 -12.54 25.43 -6.37
CA SER A 348 -12.30 24.13 -7.01
C SER A 348 -11.89 23.08 -6.00
N SER A 349 -12.17 21.83 -6.34
CA SER A 349 -11.85 20.70 -5.48
C SER A 349 -10.35 20.48 -5.36
N SER A 350 -9.94 20.00 -4.20
CA SER A 350 -8.55 19.62 -3.93
C SER A 350 -8.51 18.46 -2.97
N ILE A 351 -7.39 17.74 -2.96
CA ILE A 351 -7.11 16.69 -1.98
C ILE A 351 -5.93 17.12 -1.14
N ASN A 352 -6.05 16.95 0.17
CA ASN A 352 -5.00 17.20 1.13
C ASN A 352 -4.82 15.96 2.00
N LEU A 353 -3.74 15.21 1.72
CA LEU A 353 -3.47 13.96 2.44
C LEU A 353 -3.09 14.21 3.90
N LYS A 354 -2.33 15.28 4.20
CA LYS A 354 -1.99 15.66 5.57
C LYS A 354 -3.25 15.93 6.39
N TYR A 355 -4.19 16.65 5.79
CA TYR A 355 -5.49 16.93 6.37
C TYR A 355 -6.32 15.66 6.60
N LEU A 356 -6.44 14.76 5.62
CA LEU A 356 -7.16 13.49 5.81
C LEU A 356 -6.52 12.65 6.93
N LEU A 357 -5.19 12.58 6.96
CA LEU A 357 -4.45 11.82 7.97
C LEU A 357 -4.57 12.44 9.38
N SER A 358 -4.75 13.75 9.49
CA SER A 358 -4.90 14.42 10.80
C SER A 358 -6.04 13.87 11.65
N PHE A 359 -7.12 13.37 11.04
CA PHE A 359 -8.23 12.72 11.75
C PHE A 359 -7.85 11.43 12.47
N PHE A 360 -6.76 10.79 12.05
CA PHE A 360 -6.26 9.56 12.67
C PHE A 360 -5.31 9.84 13.84
N LYS A 361 -4.79 11.07 14.00
CA LYS A 361 -3.77 11.39 15.01
C LYS A 361 -4.23 11.08 16.44
N LYS A 362 -5.35 11.67 16.87
CA LYS A 362 -5.90 11.44 18.22
C LYS A 362 -6.29 9.97 18.47
N PRO A 363 -6.98 9.27 17.54
CA PRO A 363 -7.24 7.83 17.70
C PRO A 363 -5.96 6.99 17.81
N VAL A 364 -4.92 7.28 17.02
CA VAL A 364 -3.64 6.57 17.08
C VAL A 364 -2.94 6.83 18.40
N ASP A 365 -2.91 8.08 18.88
CA ASP A 365 -2.36 8.43 20.19
C ASP A 365 -3.09 7.69 21.32
N GLU A 366 -4.43 7.63 21.26
CA GLU A 366 -5.27 6.88 22.21
C GLU A 366 -4.98 5.37 22.18
N LEU A 367 -4.83 4.78 20.99
CA LEU A 367 -4.46 3.36 20.83
C LEU A 367 -3.11 3.03 21.46
N LYS A 368 -2.14 3.94 21.34
CA LYS A 368 -0.78 3.74 21.87
C LYS A 368 -0.66 4.03 23.36
N ASP A 369 -1.55 4.85 23.91
CA ASP A 369 -1.58 5.12 25.34
C ASP A 369 -2.23 3.95 26.10
N SER A 370 -1.42 3.16 26.80
CA SER A 370 -1.89 2.03 27.61
C SER A 370 -2.92 2.41 28.70
N SER A 371 -2.94 3.67 29.16
CA SER A 371 -3.86 4.15 30.20
C SER A 371 -5.27 4.44 29.66
N LYS A 372 -5.42 4.73 28.36
CA LYS A 372 -6.69 5.04 27.72
C LYS A 372 -7.46 3.77 27.40
N LYS A 373 -8.60 3.56 28.06
CA LYS A 373 -9.42 2.34 27.93
C LYS A 373 -10.82 2.57 27.37
N ASP A 374 -11.26 3.83 27.26
CA ASP A 374 -12.63 4.13 26.85
C ASP A 374 -12.81 4.16 25.32
N GLY A 375 -11.75 4.48 24.57
CA GLY A 375 -11.75 4.44 23.10
C GLY A 375 -12.54 5.57 22.45
N TYR A 376 -12.76 6.68 23.16
CA TYR A 376 -13.65 7.74 22.69
C TYR A 376 -13.13 8.45 21.44
N GLN A 377 -11.81 8.60 21.27
CA GLN A 377 -11.27 9.24 20.06
C GLN A 377 -11.49 8.34 18.83
N LEU A 378 -11.28 7.03 18.97
CA LEU A 378 -11.60 6.08 17.91
C LEU A 378 -13.12 6.03 17.65
N GLN A 379 -13.95 6.03 18.69
CA GLN A 379 -15.41 6.07 18.57
C GLN A 379 -15.87 7.32 17.82
N LYS A 380 -15.29 8.47 18.14
CA LYS A 380 -15.56 9.76 17.49
C LYS A 380 -15.22 9.72 16.00
N LEU A 381 -14.04 9.19 15.63
CA LEU A 381 -13.68 9.01 14.22
C LEU A 381 -14.67 8.10 13.49
N LEU A 382 -15.03 6.96 14.08
CA LEU A 382 -16.00 6.04 13.48
C LEU A 382 -17.40 6.66 13.39
N ALA A 383 -17.80 7.48 14.35
CA ALA A 383 -19.05 8.22 14.30
C ALA A 383 -19.03 9.27 13.17
N MET A 384 -17.92 9.99 12.97
CA MET A 384 -17.78 10.88 11.79
C MET A 384 -17.98 10.09 10.50
N LEU A 385 -17.43 8.88 10.39
CA LEU A 385 -17.44 8.09 9.16
C LEU A 385 -18.73 7.31 8.91
N PHE A 386 -19.43 6.84 9.94
CA PHE A 386 -20.50 5.84 9.80
C PHE A 386 -21.84 6.21 10.46
N LEU A 387 -21.89 7.25 11.30
CA LEU A 387 -23.14 7.62 11.96
C LEU A 387 -24.06 8.36 10.98
N SER A 388 -25.22 7.76 10.67
CA SER A 388 -26.25 8.39 9.83
C SER A 388 -26.99 9.49 10.58
N THR A 389 -27.63 10.43 9.86
CA THR A 389 -28.56 11.42 10.43
C THR A 389 -29.82 10.78 11.00
N GLU A 390 -30.24 9.66 10.43
CA GLU A 390 -31.44 8.93 10.82
C GLU A 390 -31.26 8.21 12.17
N LYS A 391 -32.15 8.50 13.12
CA LYS A 391 -32.28 7.72 14.35
C LYS A 391 -32.99 6.42 14.02
N VAL A 392 -32.48 5.30 14.52
CA VAL A 392 -33.08 3.98 14.31
C VAL A 392 -33.64 3.48 15.62
N GLU A 393 -34.93 3.16 15.64
CA GLU A 393 -35.60 2.63 16.82
C GLU A 393 -36.54 1.48 16.45
N TYR A 394 -36.79 0.63 17.45
CA TYR A 394 -37.84 -0.37 17.43
C TYR A 394 -38.96 0.06 18.38
N THR A 395 -40.20 -0.30 18.06
CA THR A 395 -41.35 0.03 18.89
C THR A 395 -41.25 -0.65 20.26
N THR A 396 -41.56 0.12 21.30
CA THR A 396 -41.55 -0.34 22.70
C THR A 396 -42.72 -1.28 23.02
N GLN A 397 -43.74 -1.32 22.16
CA GLN A 397 -44.85 -2.26 22.30
C GLN A 397 -44.39 -3.67 21.94
N SER A 398 -44.43 -4.59 22.91
CA SER A 398 -43.83 -5.93 22.84
C SER A 398 -44.34 -6.81 21.69
N PHE A 399 -45.47 -6.47 21.05
CA PHE A 399 -46.15 -7.30 20.04
C PHE A 399 -46.43 -6.60 18.70
N LYS A 400 -45.98 -5.36 18.52
CA LYS A 400 -46.11 -4.67 17.22
C LYS A 400 -44.93 -5.06 16.33
N VAL A 401 -45.25 -5.54 15.12
CA VAL A 401 -44.24 -5.81 14.09
C VAL A 401 -43.79 -4.47 13.50
N ASP A 402 -42.50 -4.19 13.60
CA ASP A 402 -41.89 -3.06 12.91
C ASP A 402 -41.57 -3.47 11.47
N ASP A 403 -42.43 -3.13 10.51
CA ASP A 403 -42.16 -3.37 9.10
C ASP A 403 -40.97 -2.49 8.63
N PRO A 404 -39.83 -3.11 8.25
CA PRO A 404 -38.65 -2.36 7.80
C PRO A 404 -38.72 -1.97 6.31
N THR A 405 -39.79 -2.33 5.59
CA THR A 405 -39.88 -2.18 4.12
C THR A 405 -39.65 -0.74 3.67
N GLU A 406 -40.32 0.24 4.28
CA GLU A 406 -40.13 1.66 3.94
C GLU A 406 -38.70 2.12 4.25
N TYR A 407 -38.15 1.70 5.40
CA TYR A 407 -36.80 2.05 5.83
C TYR A 407 -35.74 1.51 4.86
N TYR A 408 -35.92 0.28 4.37
CA TYR A 408 -35.06 -0.37 3.38
C TYR A 408 -35.21 0.24 1.98
N ASN A 409 -36.45 0.40 1.49
CA ASN A 409 -36.72 0.91 0.15
C ASN A 409 -36.25 2.35 -0.04
N ASN A 410 -36.29 3.16 1.04
CA ASN A 410 -35.79 4.54 1.05
C ASN A 410 -34.30 4.64 1.42
N LYS A 411 -33.60 3.50 1.63
CA LYS A 411 -32.17 3.42 1.97
C LYS A 411 -31.77 4.34 3.14
N LYS A 412 -32.55 4.29 4.23
CA LYS A 412 -32.38 5.18 5.39
C LYS A 412 -31.18 4.83 6.29
N ALA A 413 -30.57 3.65 6.16
CA ALA A 413 -29.33 3.33 6.87
C ALA A 413 -28.10 3.94 6.18
N HIS A 414 -26.97 3.93 6.87
CA HIS A 414 -25.68 4.29 6.27
C HIS A 414 -25.41 3.47 4.98
N PRO A 415 -24.90 4.08 3.90
CA PRO A 415 -24.70 3.41 2.61
C PRO A 415 -23.87 2.11 2.65
N SER A 416 -22.92 1.99 3.58
CA SER A 416 -22.17 0.74 3.77
C SER A 416 -23.06 -0.46 4.15
N ILE A 417 -24.09 -0.23 4.96
CA ILE A 417 -25.04 -1.27 5.38
C ILE A 417 -25.93 -1.66 4.21
N TYR A 418 -26.28 -0.70 3.36
CA TYR A 418 -27.03 -0.97 2.14
C TYR A 418 -26.21 -1.82 1.16
N LEU A 419 -24.97 -1.41 0.87
CA LEU A 419 -24.07 -2.20 0.05
C LEU A 419 -23.90 -3.63 0.59
N LEU A 420 -23.68 -3.76 1.90
CA LEU A 420 -23.58 -5.08 2.56
C LEU A 420 -24.84 -5.92 2.34
N SER A 421 -26.03 -5.32 2.44
CA SER A 421 -27.29 -6.04 2.22
C SER A 421 -27.44 -6.57 0.80
N ILE A 422 -27.02 -5.79 -0.20
CA ILE A 422 -27.02 -6.20 -1.62
C ILE A 422 -26.02 -7.33 -1.84
N LEU A 423 -24.78 -7.18 -1.38
CA LEU A 423 -23.73 -8.20 -1.53
C LEU A 423 -24.07 -9.51 -0.81
N SER A 424 -24.71 -9.42 0.36
CA SER A 424 -25.11 -10.60 1.14
C SER A 424 -26.25 -11.37 0.50
N LYS A 425 -27.12 -10.71 -0.29
CA LYS A 425 -28.29 -11.34 -0.90
C LYS A 425 -27.90 -12.52 -1.79
N ASP A 426 -27.03 -12.28 -2.77
CA ASP A 426 -26.60 -13.31 -3.72
C ASP A 426 -25.84 -14.43 -3.01
N PHE A 427 -24.95 -14.07 -2.09
CA PHE A 427 -24.22 -15.02 -1.27
C PHE A 427 -25.14 -15.94 -0.47
N LEU A 428 -26.15 -15.37 0.19
CA LEU A 428 -27.11 -16.14 0.99
C LEU A 428 -28.00 -17.01 0.10
N ILE A 429 -28.40 -16.51 -1.08
CA ILE A 429 -29.17 -17.30 -2.05
C ILE A 429 -28.35 -18.53 -2.46
N GLU A 430 -27.08 -18.37 -2.85
CA GLU A 430 -26.22 -19.49 -3.26
C GLU A 430 -26.08 -20.53 -2.12
N LYS A 431 -25.70 -20.07 -0.92
CA LYS A 431 -25.48 -20.97 0.22
C LYS A 431 -26.75 -21.67 0.68
N LEU A 432 -27.86 -20.95 0.84
CA LEU A 432 -29.11 -21.56 1.27
C LEU A 432 -29.74 -22.42 0.19
N SER A 433 -29.58 -22.08 -1.09
CA SER A 433 -30.09 -22.92 -2.18
C SER A 433 -29.43 -24.30 -2.13
N SER A 434 -28.11 -24.37 -1.94
CA SER A 434 -27.40 -25.65 -1.79
C SER A 434 -27.93 -26.51 -0.62
N LEU A 435 -28.33 -25.87 0.48
CA LEU A 435 -28.83 -26.55 1.69
C LEU A 435 -30.31 -26.93 1.59
N LEU A 436 -31.15 -26.05 1.04
CA LEU A 436 -32.60 -26.17 1.07
C LEU A 436 -33.17 -26.89 -0.16
N ILE A 437 -32.52 -26.79 -1.33
CA ILE A 437 -32.92 -27.56 -2.52
C ILE A 437 -32.75 -29.05 -2.30
N SER A 438 -31.72 -29.46 -1.53
CA SER A 438 -31.55 -30.84 -1.09
C SER A 438 -32.74 -31.38 -0.28
N LYS A 439 -33.59 -30.48 0.23
CA LYS A 439 -34.84 -30.76 0.97
C LYS A 439 -36.10 -30.40 0.17
N THR A 440 -36.06 -30.56 -1.16
CA THR A 440 -37.19 -30.38 -2.10
C THR A 440 -37.80 -28.96 -2.18
N ILE A 441 -37.12 -27.94 -1.67
CA ILE A 441 -37.55 -26.54 -1.80
C ILE A 441 -37.08 -25.96 -3.13
N LYS A 442 -37.97 -25.30 -3.87
CA LYS A 442 -37.63 -24.63 -5.13
C LYS A 442 -36.70 -23.43 -4.89
N GLU A 443 -35.73 -23.23 -5.77
CA GLU A 443 -34.79 -22.09 -5.73
C GLU A 443 -35.52 -20.75 -5.65
N GLU A 444 -36.64 -20.59 -6.36
CA GLU A 444 -37.48 -19.38 -6.31
C GLU A 444 -37.99 -19.06 -4.88
N ASN A 445 -38.37 -20.09 -4.12
CA ASN A 445 -38.82 -19.90 -2.74
C ASN A 445 -37.66 -19.48 -1.82
N VAL A 446 -36.45 -20.02 -2.06
CA VAL A 446 -35.23 -19.59 -1.34
C VAL A 446 -34.91 -18.12 -1.65
N LYS A 447 -35.05 -17.71 -2.92
CA LYS A 447 -34.88 -16.31 -3.33
C LYS A 447 -35.88 -15.39 -2.62
N ARG A 448 -37.18 -15.73 -2.65
CA ARG A 448 -38.23 -14.97 -1.94
C ARG A 448 -37.98 -14.89 -0.43
N LEU A 449 -37.55 -15.98 0.19
CA LEU A 449 -37.17 -16.00 1.61
C LEU A 449 -36.10 -14.95 1.91
N ILE A 450 -35.01 -14.94 1.13
CA ILE A 450 -33.92 -13.99 1.34
C ILE A 450 -34.36 -12.56 1.06
N GLU A 451 -35.06 -12.32 -0.05
CA GLU A 451 -35.55 -11.00 -0.43
C GLU A 451 -36.43 -10.36 0.64
N ARG A 452 -37.30 -11.15 1.27
CA ARG A 452 -38.19 -10.68 2.33
C ARG A 452 -37.49 -10.57 3.69
N SER A 453 -36.40 -11.31 3.92
CA SER A 453 -35.67 -11.30 5.20
C SER A 453 -34.62 -10.20 5.29
N ILE A 454 -33.97 -9.84 4.18
CA ILE A 454 -32.91 -8.82 4.15
C ILE A 454 -33.34 -7.48 4.77
N PRO A 455 -34.53 -6.92 4.50
CA PRO A 455 -34.97 -5.65 5.12
C PRO A 455 -34.93 -5.66 6.66
N TYR A 456 -35.26 -6.80 7.28
CA TYR A 456 -35.25 -6.95 8.74
C TYR A 456 -33.82 -6.91 9.29
N PHE A 457 -32.89 -7.63 8.67
CA PHE A 457 -31.48 -7.58 9.04
C PHE A 457 -30.84 -6.22 8.75
N TYR A 458 -31.20 -5.58 7.64
CA TYR A 458 -30.74 -4.24 7.28
C TYR A 458 -31.07 -3.21 8.37
N LYS A 459 -32.34 -3.15 8.82
CA LYS A 459 -32.75 -2.26 9.91
C LYS A 459 -32.02 -2.58 11.22
N TRP A 460 -31.85 -3.86 11.54
CA TRP A 460 -31.18 -4.30 12.76
C TRP A 460 -29.68 -3.96 12.80
N LEU A 461 -28.98 -4.17 11.69
CA LEU A 461 -27.58 -3.78 11.55
C LEU A 461 -27.41 -2.26 11.69
N SER A 462 -28.32 -1.49 11.09
CA SER A 462 -28.36 -0.03 11.26
C SER A 462 -28.56 0.37 12.72
N TYR A 463 -29.56 -0.21 13.39
CA TYR A 463 -29.83 -0.01 14.82
C TYR A 463 -28.60 -0.32 15.69
N THR A 464 -28.00 -1.49 15.50
CA THR A 464 -26.84 -1.93 16.28
C THR A 464 -25.63 -1.03 16.06
N THR A 465 -25.38 -0.60 14.83
CA THR A 465 -24.26 0.29 14.48
C THR A 465 -24.44 1.67 15.12
N VAL A 466 -25.64 2.26 15.01
CA VAL A 466 -25.96 3.56 15.63
C VAL A 466 -25.79 3.48 17.15
N ASN A 467 -26.29 2.43 17.79
CA ASN A 467 -26.19 2.26 19.23
C ASN A 467 -24.75 2.07 19.70
N LEU A 468 -23.96 1.29 18.97
CA LEU A 468 -22.54 1.09 19.26
C LEU A 468 -21.75 2.42 19.15
N LEU A 469 -22.08 3.27 18.18
CA LEU A 469 -21.40 4.55 17.96
C LEU A 469 -21.88 5.67 18.89
N THR A 470 -23.07 5.55 19.48
CA THR A 470 -23.67 6.60 20.35
C THR A 470 -23.76 6.20 21.81
N GLY A 471 -23.61 4.92 22.15
CA GLY A 471 -23.83 4.42 23.51
C GLY A 471 -25.27 4.61 24.01
N SER A 472 -26.24 4.85 23.12
CA SER A 472 -27.65 5.03 23.47
C SER A 472 -28.28 3.74 24.03
N LYS A 473 -27.79 2.60 23.55
CA LYS A 473 -28.19 1.24 23.91
C LYS A 473 -26.96 0.34 23.93
N SER A 474 -26.96 -0.67 24.79
CA SER A 474 -25.88 -1.67 24.84
C SER A 474 -25.98 -2.71 23.71
N VAL A 475 -24.92 -3.49 23.53
CA VAL A 475 -24.92 -4.68 22.66
C VAL A 475 -25.94 -5.71 23.14
N TYR A 476 -26.14 -5.86 24.46
CA TYR A 476 -27.21 -6.69 25.01
C TYR A 476 -28.59 -6.26 24.51
N GLU A 477 -28.92 -4.96 24.60
CA GLU A 477 -30.20 -4.42 24.12
C GLU A 477 -30.34 -4.57 22.59
N SER A 478 -29.24 -4.43 21.85
CA SER A 478 -29.21 -4.62 20.40
C SER A 478 -29.45 -6.08 19.99
N LEU A 479 -28.89 -7.03 20.74
CA LEU A 479 -29.19 -8.47 20.58
C LEU A 479 -30.62 -8.80 21.00
N SER A 480 -31.12 -8.19 22.07
CA SER A 480 -32.53 -8.36 22.45
C SER A 480 -33.46 -7.93 21.31
N ALA A 481 -33.17 -6.84 20.61
CA ALA A 481 -33.96 -6.42 19.45
C ALA A 481 -33.90 -7.45 18.31
N LEU A 482 -32.74 -8.07 18.03
CA LEU A 482 -32.63 -9.17 17.05
C LEU A 482 -33.60 -10.31 17.38
N PHE A 483 -33.53 -10.82 18.60
CA PHE A 483 -34.32 -11.99 18.97
C PHE A 483 -35.80 -11.67 19.17
N VAL A 484 -36.14 -10.52 19.74
CA VAL A 484 -37.53 -10.17 20.08
C VAL A 484 -38.28 -9.55 18.90
N LYS A 485 -37.60 -8.83 18.00
CA LYS A 485 -38.27 -8.03 16.94
C LYS A 485 -37.98 -8.51 15.52
N VAL A 486 -36.80 -9.09 15.27
CA VAL A 486 -36.33 -9.39 13.91
C VAL A 486 -36.57 -10.86 13.57
N LEU A 487 -36.06 -11.79 14.39
CA LEU A 487 -36.16 -13.22 14.13
C LEU A 487 -37.59 -13.77 14.06
N PRO A 488 -38.58 -13.31 14.87
CA PRO A 488 -39.95 -13.79 14.75
C PRO A 488 -40.54 -13.56 13.36
N SER A 489 -40.29 -12.37 12.79
CA SER A 489 -40.74 -12.03 11.43
C SER A 489 -40.05 -12.87 10.36
N ILE A 490 -38.74 -13.12 10.52
CA ILE A 490 -37.98 -13.99 9.60
C ILE A 490 -38.50 -15.44 9.67
N VAL A 491 -38.85 -15.93 10.85
CA VAL A 491 -39.44 -17.26 11.01
C VAL A 491 -40.79 -17.39 10.31
N VAL A 492 -41.63 -16.35 10.35
CA VAL A 492 -42.87 -16.31 9.56
C VAL A 492 -42.57 -16.38 8.07
N ILE A 493 -41.59 -15.63 7.58
CA ILE A 493 -41.18 -15.65 6.17
C ILE A 493 -40.66 -17.04 5.79
N LEU A 494 -39.78 -17.63 6.61
CA LEU A 494 -39.26 -18.98 6.42
C LEU A 494 -40.40 -19.99 6.30
N GLN A 495 -41.38 -19.95 7.20
CA GLN A 495 -42.52 -20.86 7.12
C GLN A 495 -43.37 -20.62 5.88
N ASN A 496 -43.63 -19.37 5.52
CA ASN A 496 -44.46 -19.04 4.36
C ASN A 496 -43.84 -19.52 3.04
N GLU A 497 -42.53 -19.32 2.87
CA GLU A 497 -41.84 -19.65 1.62
C GLU A 497 -41.38 -21.12 1.55
N THR A 498 -41.06 -21.75 2.69
CA THR A 498 -40.44 -23.09 2.70
C THR A 498 -41.27 -24.19 3.33
N LYS A 499 -42.26 -23.86 4.18
CA LYS A 499 -43.07 -24.82 4.95
C LYS A 499 -42.27 -25.80 5.82
N LEU A 500 -41.02 -25.45 6.18
CA LEU A 500 -40.13 -26.31 6.96
C LEU A 500 -40.44 -26.35 8.47
N LEU A 501 -41.17 -25.37 8.98
CA LEU A 501 -41.48 -25.24 10.39
C LEU A 501 -42.92 -25.73 10.67
N SER A 502 -43.21 -26.07 11.92
CA SER A 502 -44.59 -26.36 12.32
C SER A 502 -45.37 -25.05 12.54
N ASP A 503 -46.69 -25.09 12.31
CA ASP A 503 -47.56 -23.93 12.53
C ASP A 503 -47.61 -23.52 14.02
N GLU A 504 -47.34 -24.46 14.93
CA GLU A 504 -47.19 -24.18 16.37
C GLU A 504 -46.04 -23.21 16.66
N ILE A 505 -44.90 -23.33 15.98
CA ILE A 505 -43.77 -22.39 16.12
C ILE A 505 -44.21 -20.98 15.72
N ILE A 506 -45.02 -20.85 14.67
CA ILE A 506 -45.51 -19.54 14.20
C ILE A 506 -46.52 -18.93 15.17
N LYS A 507 -47.39 -19.76 15.74
CA LYS A 507 -48.39 -19.34 16.72
C LYS A 507 -47.75 -18.77 17.99
N TYR A 508 -46.67 -19.39 18.47
CA TYR A 508 -46.04 -19.02 19.74
C TYR A 508 -44.75 -18.19 19.61
N LYS A 509 -44.28 -17.87 18.40
CA LYS A 509 -43.02 -17.15 18.15
C LYS A 509 -42.83 -15.90 19.02
N ASP A 510 -43.87 -15.07 19.19
CA ASP A 510 -43.76 -13.77 19.86
C ASP A 510 -43.55 -13.92 21.37
N PHE A 511 -43.88 -15.09 21.93
CA PHE A 511 -43.59 -15.47 23.32
C PHE A 511 -42.31 -16.32 23.42
N ALA A 512 -42.11 -17.25 22.49
CA ALA A 512 -40.99 -18.19 22.50
C ALA A 512 -39.64 -17.52 22.31
N PHE A 513 -39.52 -16.55 21.39
CA PHE A 513 -38.25 -15.89 21.09
C PHE A 513 -37.70 -15.03 22.23
N PRO A 514 -38.51 -14.18 22.91
CA PRO A 514 -38.06 -13.48 24.12
C PRO A 514 -37.57 -14.42 25.22
N ILE A 515 -38.29 -15.53 25.46
CA ILE A 515 -37.92 -16.52 26.47
C ILE A 515 -36.62 -17.25 26.08
N LEU A 516 -36.51 -17.68 24.83
CA LEU A 516 -35.30 -18.27 24.28
C LEU A 516 -34.11 -17.32 24.48
N PHE A 517 -34.29 -16.03 24.17
CA PHE A 517 -33.25 -15.04 24.35
C PHE A 517 -32.81 -14.88 25.81
N GLN A 518 -33.77 -14.71 26.73
CA GLN A 518 -33.47 -14.45 28.15
C GLN A 518 -32.97 -15.69 28.89
N GLN A 519 -33.55 -16.86 28.63
CA GLN A 519 -33.28 -18.07 29.41
C GLN A 519 -32.15 -18.94 28.84
N ILE A 520 -31.94 -18.92 27.51
CA ILE A 520 -30.97 -19.78 26.84
C ILE A 520 -29.86 -18.96 26.21
N ILE A 521 -30.17 -18.05 25.28
CA ILE A 521 -29.16 -17.40 24.45
C ILE A 521 -28.29 -16.44 25.28
N THR A 522 -28.89 -15.55 26.07
CA THR A 522 -28.14 -14.58 26.87
C THR A 522 -27.21 -15.27 27.87
N PRO A 523 -27.68 -16.20 28.72
CA PRO A 523 -26.80 -16.86 29.68
C PRO A 523 -25.70 -17.68 29.00
N THR A 524 -25.97 -18.24 27.82
CA THR A 524 -24.98 -18.94 27.00
C THR A 524 -23.93 -17.94 26.50
N LEU A 525 -24.33 -16.90 25.76
CA LEU A 525 -23.40 -15.95 25.15
C LEU A 525 -22.51 -15.27 26.19
N ASN A 526 -23.05 -14.91 27.35
CA ASN A 526 -22.29 -14.25 28.43
C ASN A 526 -21.08 -15.06 28.93
N VAL A 527 -21.04 -16.38 28.70
CA VAL A 527 -19.90 -17.23 29.09
C VAL A 527 -18.65 -16.93 28.27
N ALA A 528 -18.79 -16.72 26.97
CA ALA A 528 -17.67 -16.49 26.06
C ALA A 528 -17.65 -15.09 25.43
N PHE A 529 -18.76 -14.35 25.48
CA PHE A 529 -18.89 -12.98 24.96
C PHE A 529 -19.28 -12.00 26.07
N PRO A 530 -18.34 -11.54 26.92
CA PRO A 530 -18.66 -10.64 28.02
C PRO A 530 -19.31 -9.31 27.59
N ILE A 531 -19.10 -8.87 26.34
CA ILE A 531 -19.78 -7.71 25.74
C ILE A 531 -21.32 -7.83 25.71
N THR A 532 -21.88 -9.05 25.84
CA THR A 532 -23.33 -9.28 25.84
C THR A 532 -23.97 -9.24 27.23
N ILE A 533 -23.17 -9.01 28.28
CA ILE A 533 -23.69 -8.90 29.65
C ILE A 533 -24.55 -7.64 29.76
N ASP A 534 -25.74 -7.79 30.34
CA ASP A 534 -26.64 -6.66 30.63
C ASP A 534 -26.06 -5.79 31.74
N ASN A 535 -25.34 -4.73 31.37
CA ASN A 535 -24.90 -3.72 32.30
C ASN A 535 -25.92 -2.57 32.34
N LYS A 536 -26.78 -2.59 33.36
CA LYS A 536 -27.82 -1.56 33.55
C LYS A 536 -27.25 -0.17 33.84
N THR A 537 -25.99 -0.08 34.25
CA THR A 537 -25.34 1.19 34.66
C THR A 537 -24.43 1.79 33.60
N ASP A 538 -23.82 0.97 32.73
CA ASP A 538 -22.96 1.44 31.64
C ASP A 538 -23.41 0.86 30.29
N LYS A 539 -24.00 1.73 29.47
CA LYS A 539 -24.46 1.38 28.11
C LYS A 539 -23.37 1.49 27.05
N ASN A 540 -22.16 1.90 27.42
CA ASN A 540 -21.05 2.09 26.48
C ASN A 540 -20.41 0.75 26.09
N SER A 541 -21.10 -0.03 25.25
CA SER A 541 -20.51 -1.27 24.72
C SER A 541 -19.30 -1.01 23.80
N PHE A 542 -19.10 0.21 23.29
CA PHE A 542 -17.91 0.55 22.51
C PHE A 542 -16.64 0.47 23.37
N LYS A 543 -16.69 0.89 24.64
CA LYS A 543 -15.56 0.74 25.57
C LYS A 543 -15.11 -0.71 25.71
N ILE A 544 -16.07 -1.64 25.85
CA ILE A 544 -15.77 -3.07 25.91
C ILE A 544 -15.22 -3.56 24.58
N LEU A 545 -15.81 -3.15 23.45
CA LEU A 545 -15.30 -3.46 22.11
C LEU A 545 -13.86 -2.95 21.89
N TYR A 546 -13.54 -1.79 22.45
CA TYR A 546 -12.27 -1.13 22.29
C TYR A 546 -11.15 -1.80 23.07
N SER A 547 -11.31 -2.00 24.39
CA SER A 547 -10.23 -2.52 25.25
C SER A 547 -10.63 -3.63 26.23
N GLY A 548 -11.91 -4.00 26.29
CA GLY A 548 -12.42 -5.05 27.17
C GLY A 548 -12.37 -6.45 26.56
N ASP A 549 -13.03 -7.39 27.23
CA ASP A 549 -13.15 -8.77 26.75
C ASP A 549 -14.39 -8.90 25.86
N VAL A 550 -14.19 -8.90 24.54
CA VAL A 550 -15.29 -9.09 23.58
C VAL A 550 -15.60 -10.57 23.43
N PHE A 551 -14.56 -11.39 23.29
CA PHE A 551 -14.67 -12.84 23.11
C PHE A 551 -13.52 -13.57 23.80
N LEU A 552 -13.85 -14.68 24.46
CA LEU A 552 -12.94 -15.56 25.20
C LEU A 552 -12.94 -16.96 24.57
N VAL A 553 -11.97 -17.23 23.69
CA VAL A 553 -11.93 -18.49 22.91
C VAL A 553 -11.86 -19.74 23.80
N ASN A 554 -11.10 -19.67 24.90
CA ASN A 554 -10.95 -20.74 25.88
C ASN A 554 -12.27 -21.08 26.62
N LYS A 555 -13.29 -20.22 26.54
CA LYS A 555 -14.61 -20.43 27.15
C LYS A 555 -15.64 -21.02 26.21
N THR A 556 -15.28 -21.34 24.96
CA THR A 556 -16.23 -21.92 23.98
C THR A 556 -16.80 -23.27 24.42
N ASN A 557 -16.00 -24.11 25.09
CA ASN A 557 -16.48 -25.38 25.64
C ASN A 557 -17.44 -25.19 26.82
N ASP A 558 -17.14 -24.24 27.71
CA ASP A 558 -18.02 -23.90 28.82
C ASP A 558 -19.34 -23.30 28.29
N MET A 559 -19.27 -22.47 27.25
CA MET A 559 -20.42 -21.91 26.55
C MET A 559 -21.33 -23.01 26.00
N PHE A 560 -20.77 -24.05 25.38
CA PHE A 560 -21.54 -25.21 24.90
C PHE A 560 -22.19 -25.98 26.06
N LYS A 561 -21.47 -26.21 27.16
CA LYS A 561 -22.04 -26.88 28.34
C LYS A 561 -23.22 -26.10 28.91
N THR A 562 -23.08 -24.79 29.07
CA THR A 562 -24.16 -23.91 29.53
C THR A 562 -25.35 -23.93 28.58
N PHE A 563 -25.12 -23.88 27.26
CA PHE A 563 -26.19 -24.02 26.27
C PHE A 563 -26.98 -25.32 26.45
N LYS A 564 -26.26 -26.44 26.55
CA LYS A 564 -26.85 -27.77 26.75
C LYS A 564 -27.68 -27.83 28.04
N GLU A 565 -27.12 -27.38 29.15
CA GLU A 565 -27.81 -27.34 30.45
C GLU A 565 -29.08 -26.48 30.41
N LYS A 566 -29.04 -25.30 29.78
CA LYS A 566 -30.21 -24.42 29.66
C LYS A 566 -31.33 -25.04 28.82
N ILE A 567 -30.97 -25.67 27.69
CA ILE A 567 -31.93 -26.39 26.84
C ILE A 567 -32.54 -27.58 27.59
N GLU A 568 -31.72 -28.38 28.26
CA GLU A 568 -32.18 -29.54 29.04
C GLU A 568 -33.14 -29.11 30.15
N ASN A 569 -32.81 -28.04 30.89
CA ASN A 569 -33.67 -27.52 31.94
C ASN A 569 -34.97 -26.93 31.39
N LEU A 570 -34.94 -26.23 30.24
CA LEU A 570 -36.15 -25.75 29.59
C LEU A 570 -37.06 -26.91 29.20
N LEU A 571 -36.52 -27.92 28.52
CA LEU A 571 -37.30 -29.08 28.10
C LEU A 571 -37.84 -29.89 29.28
N LYS A 572 -37.11 -30.00 30.39
CA LYS A 572 -37.63 -30.61 31.64
C LYS A 572 -38.77 -29.80 32.25
N THR A 573 -38.63 -28.48 32.29
CA THR A 573 -39.62 -27.58 32.90
C THR A 573 -40.92 -27.52 32.10
N PHE A 574 -40.83 -27.66 30.77
CA PHE A 574 -41.96 -27.56 29.85
C PHE A 574 -42.28 -28.88 29.11
N SER A 575 -41.85 -30.03 29.65
CA SER A 575 -41.95 -31.34 28.98
C SER A 575 -43.39 -31.77 28.66
N SER A 576 -44.38 -31.22 29.37
CA SER A 576 -45.81 -31.45 29.14
C SER A 576 -46.40 -30.59 28.01
N TYR A 577 -45.71 -29.53 27.60
CA TYR A 577 -46.21 -28.53 26.62
C TYR A 577 -45.39 -28.48 25.33
N ILE A 578 -44.16 -29.00 25.32
CA ILE A 578 -43.27 -28.99 24.15
C ILE A 578 -43.07 -30.45 23.68
N PRO A 579 -43.46 -30.82 22.44
CA PRO A 579 -43.37 -32.19 21.92
C PRO A 579 -41.95 -32.59 21.48
N ILE A 580 -40.90 -31.96 22.04
CA ILE A 580 -39.50 -32.18 21.70
C ILE A 580 -38.79 -32.75 22.93
N LYS A 581 -38.15 -33.90 22.82
CA LYS A 581 -37.35 -34.50 23.89
C LYS A 581 -35.89 -34.10 23.73
N THR A 582 -35.15 -34.10 24.84
CA THR A 582 -33.71 -33.79 24.85
C THR A 582 -32.90 -34.62 23.86
N LYS A 583 -33.27 -35.90 23.69
CA LYS A 583 -32.64 -36.84 22.74
C LYS A 583 -32.82 -36.46 21.27
N ASP A 584 -33.81 -35.62 20.96
CA ASP A 584 -34.11 -35.17 19.60
C ASP A 584 -33.20 -33.99 19.20
N ILE A 585 -32.47 -33.41 20.16
CA ILE A 585 -31.54 -32.30 19.92
C ILE A 585 -30.16 -32.86 19.57
N PRO A 586 -29.60 -32.51 18.39
CA PRO A 586 -28.32 -33.04 17.93
C PRO A 586 -27.14 -32.32 18.61
N PHE A 587 -26.97 -32.51 19.92
CA PHE A 587 -25.94 -31.83 20.70
C PHE A 587 -24.51 -32.08 20.21
N SER A 588 -24.23 -33.27 19.65
CA SER A 588 -22.93 -33.57 19.04
C SER A 588 -22.64 -32.67 17.83
N LEU A 589 -23.65 -32.45 16.97
CA LEU A 589 -23.55 -31.55 15.83
C LEU A 589 -23.41 -30.09 16.28
N ILE A 590 -24.17 -29.67 17.29
CA ILE A 590 -24.06 -28.32 17.85
C ILE A 590 -22.67 -28.10 18.44
N GLN A 591 -22.15 -29.06 19.21
CA GLN A 591 -20.79 -29.02 19.75
C GLN A 591 -19.75 -28.89 18.65
N TYR A 592 -19.90 -29.63 17.55
CA TYR A 592 -19.02 -29.53 16.39
C TYR A 592 -18.95 -28.09 15.84
N TYR A 593 -20.07 -27.36 15.77
CA TYR A 593 -20.06 -25.97 15.33
C TYR A 593 -19.34 -25.03 16.31
N PHE A 594 -19.52 -25.22 17.63
CA PHE A 594 -18.79 -24.47 18.65
C PHE A 594 -17.28 -24.72 18.55
N THR A 595 -16.88 -25.99 18.44
CA THR A 595 -15.48 -26.38 18.26
C THR A 595 -14.91 -25.84 16.94
N SER A 596 -15.67 -25.91 15.85
CA SER A 596 -15.24 -25.36 14.56
C SER A 596 -15.05 -23.86 14.61
N PHE A 597 -15.92 -23.14 15.32
CA PHE A 597 -15.77 -21.70 15.54
C PHE A 597 -14.49 -21.37 16.33
N ALA A 598 -14.25 -22.08 17.44
CA ALA A 598 -13.02 -21.91 18.23
C ALA A 598 -11.76 -22.23 17.42
N ASN A 599 -11.74 -23.36 16.70
CA ASN A 599 -10.62 -23.77 15.86
C ASN A 599 -10.34 -22.74 14.75
N ASN A 600 -11.39 -22.21 14.11
CA ASN A 600 -11.23 -21.17 13.10
C ASN A 600 -10.67 -19.88 13.71
N TYR A 601 -11.14 -19.49 14.90
CA TYR A 601 -10.57 -18.36 15.63
C TYR A 601 -9.07 -18.58 15.93
N GLU A 602 -8.70 -19.72 16.52
CA GLU A 602 -7.30 -20.06 16.82
C GLU A 602 -6.43 -20.16 15.56
N SER A 603 -7.00 -20.57 14.43
CA SER A 603 -6.30 -20.62 13.15
C SER A 603 -5.91 -19.24 12.61
N ILE A 604 -6.54 -18.16 13.08
CA ILE A 604 -6.29 -16.78 12.62
C ILE A 604 -5.58 -15.98 13.72
N PHE A 605 -6.05 -16.10 14.95
CA PHE A 605 -5.66 -15.29 16.11
C PHE A 605 -5.01 -16.13 17.20
N LYS A 606 -4.25 -17.15 16.81
CA LYS A 606 -3.60 -18.15 17.67
C LYS A 606 -3.11 -17.63 19.02
N ASN A 607 -2.47 -16.46 19.03
CA ASN A 607 -1.86 -15.87 20.23
C ASN A 607 -2.71 -14.77 20.91
N ILE A 608 -3.87 -14.40 20.37
CA ILE A 608 -4.80 -13.43 20.98
C ILE A 608 -5.83 -14.19 21.82
N GLN A 609 -5.72 -14.10 23.13
CA GLN A 609 -6.68 -14.72 24.05
C GLN A 609 -7.85 -13.78 24.39
N HIS A 610 -7.61 -12.48 24.33
CA HIS A 610 -8.58 -11.42 24.63
C HIS A 610 -8.76 -10.55 23.39
N PHE A 611 -9.87 -10.72 22.70
CA PHE A 611 -10.14 -10.00 21.47
C PHE A 611 -10.75 -8.63 21.76
N ASN A 612 -10.13 -7.56 21.24
CA ASN A 612 -10.69 -6.20 21.19
C ASN A 612 -9.97 -5.36 20.13
N LEU A 613 -10.53 -4.19 19.80
CA LEU A 613 -9.97 -3.31 18.76
C LEU A 613 -8.56 -2.83 19.10
N LYS A 614 -8.29 -2.49 20.37
CA LYS A 614 -6.97 -2.03 20.80
C LYS A 614 -5.93 -3.11 20.54
N THR A 615 -6.15 -4.32 21.04
CA THR A 615 -5.27 -5.47 20.85
C THR A 615 -5.10 -5.80 19.37
N LEU A 616 -6.17 -5.76 18.57
CA LEU A 616 -6.09 -5.98 17.12
C LEU A 616 -5.19 -4.94 16.44
N LEU A 617 -5.38 -3.67 16.76
CA LEU A 617 -4.71 -2.55 16.07
C LEU A 617 -3.27 -2.35 16.56
N THR A 618 -2.93 -2.76 17.78
CA THR A 618 -1.60 -2.60 18.37
C THR A 618 -0.76 -3.88 18.37
N THR A 619 -1.30 -5.02 17.94
CA THR A 619 -0.53 -6.27 17.81
C THR A 619 -0.01 -6.43 16.38
N PRO A 620 1.30 -6.66 16.17
CA PRO A 620 1.84 -7.04 14.87
C PRO A 620 1.19 -8.32 14.31
N LEU A 621 0.94 -8.37 13.01
CA LEU A 621 0.26 -9.51 12.36
C LEU A 621 0.99 -10.84 12.60
N ASN A 622 2.32 -10.87 12.52
CA ASN A 622 3.10 -12.08 12.79
C ASN A 622 2.96 -12.57 14.24
N LYS A 623 2.75 -11.67 15.19
CA LYS A 623 2.52 -12.03 16.59
C LYS A 623 1.14 -12.59 16.81
N MET A 624 0.15 -12.28 15.95
CA MET A 624 -1.18 -12.90 16.03
C MET A 624 -1.15 -14.37 15.60
N ASN A 625 -0.45 -14.69 14.51
CA ASN A 625 -0.24 -16.05 14.03
C ASN A 625 1.03 -16.22 13.18
N GLU A 626 2.15 -16.54 13.84
CA GLU A 626 3.45 -16.62 13.18
C GLU A 626 3.48 -17.64 12.03
N SER A 627 2.88 -18.83 12.24
CA SER A 627 2.85 -19.89 11.23
C SER A 627 2.11 -19.50 9.94
N TRP A 628 1.05 -18.71 10.04
CA TRP A 628 0.29 -18.28 8.88
C TRP A 628 0.99 -17.17 8.10
N TRP A 629 1.74 -16.30 8.80
CA TRP A 629 2.41 -15.14 8.20
C TRP A 629 3.82 -15.42 7.68
N LYS A 630 4.51 -16.43 8.20
CA LYS A 630 5.92 -16.76 7.89
C LYS A 630 6.26 -16.83 6.39
N ASP A 631 5.33 -17.34 5.58
CA ASP A 631 5.55 -17.58 4.15
C ASP A 631 4.97 -16.49 3.22
N LYS A 632 4.36 -15.44 3.79
CA LYS A 632 3.77 -14.33 3.02
C LYS A 632 4.84 -13.27 2.70
N SER A 633 5.53 -13.44 1.58
CA SER A 633 6.72 -12.65 1.18
C SER A 633 6.48 -11.15 0.95
N PHE A 634 5.32 -10.75 0.44
CA PHE A 634 5.02 -9.36 0.05
C PHE A 634 4.63 -8.43 1.23
N ALA A 635 4.49 -8.98 2.45
CA ALA A 635 4.01 -8.24 3.61
C ALA A 635 4.96 -8.32 4.82
N LYS A 636 6.19 -8.81 4.64
CA LYS A 636 7.10 -9.17 5.75
C LYS A 636 7.48 -7.99 6.66
N GLU A 637 7.55 -6.78 6.12
CA GLU A 637 7.83 -5.56 6.90
C GLU A 637 6.60 -5.09 7.70
N TYR A 638 5.40 -5.20 7.15
CA TYR A 638 4.13 -4.93 7.86
C TYR A 638 3.74 -6.01 8.86
N GLN A 639 4.24 -7.22 8.68
CA GLN A 639 3.97 -8.33 9.60
C GLN A 639 4.53 -8.07 10.99
N ASN A 640 5.66 -7.38 11.10
CA ASN A 640 6.39 -7.17 12.36
C ASN A 640 5.97 -5.89 13.10
N ILE A 641 5.12 -5.05 12.49
CA ILE A 641 4.70 -3.74 13.03
C ILE A 641 3.18 -3.73 13.13
N SER A 642 2.63 -3.14 14.19
CA SER A 642 1.18 -3.02 14.35
C SER A 642 0.56 -1.98 13.40
N ILE A 643 -0.75 -2.03 13.20
CA ILE A 643 -1.46 -1.02 12.39
C ILE A 643 -1.28 0.38 13.02
N ALA A 644 -1.43 0.47 14.34
CA ALA A 644 -1.26 1.72 15.08
C ALA A 644 0.17 2.28 14.94
N ASP A 645 1.21 1.44 14.96
CA ASP A 645 2.59 1.88 14.80
C ASP A 645 2.92 2.30 13.37
N ASN A 646 2.35 1.62 12.36
CA ASN A 646 2.49 2.03 10.97
C ASN A 646 1.84 3.41 10.74
N LEU A 647 0.65 3.62 11.28
CA LEU A 647 -0.04 4.91 11.21
C LEU A 647 0.71 5.99 12.00
N ASP A 648 1.18 5.72 13.23
CA ASP A 648 1.95 6.67 14.03
C ASP A 648 3.24 7.09 13.32
N LYS A 649 3.96 6.14 12.71
CA LYS A 649 5.14 6.43 11.90
C LYS A 649 4.76 7.34 10.72
N LEU A 650 3.71 7.01 9.98
CA LEU A 650 3.23 7.83 8.87
C LEU A 650 2.88 9.26 9.30
N LEU A 651 2.18 9.40 10.43
CA LEU A 651 1.77 10.69 10.99
C LEU A 651 2.99 11.53 11.42
N LYS A 652 3.99 10.91 12.06
CA LYS A 652 5.24 11.57 12.47
C LYS A 652 6.10 11.98 11.29
N ASP A 653 6.25 11.08 10.32
CA ASP A 653 6.97 11.34 9.07
C ASP A 653 6.31 12.52 8.32
N LEU A 654 4.98 12.66 8.44
CA LEU A 654 4.23 13.75 7.83
C LEU A 654 4.00 14.99 8.72
N ASP A 655 4.68 15.07 9.87
CA ASP A 655 4.52 16.17 10.82
C ASP A 655 3.04 16.51 11.08
N VAL A 656 2.21 15.48 11.21
CA VAL A 656 0.76 15.61 11.41
C VAL A 656 0.50 15.90 12.89
N LYS A 657 -0.15 17.04 13.15
CA LYS A 657 -0.43 17.56 14.48
C LYS A 657 -1.77 17.08 15.05
N GLY A 658 -2.75 16.82 14.17
CA GLY A 658 -4.09 16.36 14.52
C GLY A 658 -5.13 17.46 14.65
N ASP A 659 -4.73 18.73 14.60
CA ASP A 659 -5.55 19.94 14.69
C ASP A 659 -5.61 20.72 13.37
N GLU A 660 -5.10 20.15 12.27
CA GLU A 660 -5.04 20.82 10.99
C GLU A 660 -6.43 21.17 10.43
N LYS A 661 -6.66 22.45 10.12
CA LYS A 661 -7.85 22.92 9.40
C LYS A 661 -7.58 22.95 7.91
N LEU A 662 -8.58 22.58 7.10
CA LEU A 662 -8.41 22.51 5.65
C LEU A 662 -8.00 23.87 5.06
N GLU A 663 -8.55 24.95 5.61
CA GLU A 663 -8.27 26.33 5.19
C GLU A 663 -6.83 26.76 5.48
N ASN A 664 -6.21 26.20 6.51
CA ASN A 664 -4.83 26.50 6.91
C ASN A 664 -3.80 25.70 6.10
N LEU A 665 -4.25 24.70 5.35
CA LEU A 665 -3.40 23.79 4.59
C LEU A 665 -3.44 24.03 3.07
N GLN A 666 -3.91 25.19 2.63
CA GLN A 666 -4.02 25.53 1.21
C GLN A 666 -2.72 25.27 0.43
N SER A 667 -1.55 25.58 1.01
CA SER A 667 -0.22 25.37 0.41
C SER A 667 0.20 23.90 0.20
N THR A 668 -0.57 22.95 0.74
CA THR A 668 -0.32 21.50 0.59
C THR A 668 -1.42 20.80 -0.21
N ASN A 669 -2.35 21.57 -0.78
CA ASN A 669 -3.45 21.04 -1.58
C ASN A 669 -2.95 20.56 -2.94
N ILE A 670 -3.33 19.33 -3.29
CA ILE A 670 -3.19 18.82 -4.65
C ILE A 670 -4.37 19.37 -5.46
N ASN A 671 -4.08 20.30 -6.37
CA ASN A 671 -5.10 20.85 -7.26
C ASN A 671 -5.23 19.96 -8.51
N LEU A 672 -6.30 19.17 -8.56
CA LEU A 672 -6.55 18.23 -9.66
C LEU A 672 -6.91 18.93 -10.99
N THR A 673 -7.24 20.22 -10.96
CA THR A 673 -7.59 21.04 -12.15
C THR A 673 -6.36 21.68 -12.82
N SER A 674 -5.17 21.48 -12.26
CA SER A 674 -3.90 22.00 -12.80
C SER A 674 -3.36 21.24 -14.02
N LEU A 675 -3.87 20.03 -14.30
CA LEU A 675 -3.40 19.19 -15.41
C LEU A 675 -3.49 19.89 -16.78
N THR A 676 -4.56 20.63 -17.05
CA THR A 676 -4.73 21.44 -18.28
C THR A 676 -3.71 22.56 -18.37
N ASP A 677 -3.34 23.19 -17.25
CA ASP A 677 -2.29 24.21 -17.26
C ASP A 677 -0.93 23.58 -17.56
N ILE A 678 -0.65 22.39 -17.02
CA ILE A 678 0.57 21.62 -17.31
C ILE A 678 0.63 21.24 -18.80
N ILE A 679 -0.46 20.74 -19.38
CA ILE A 679 -0.52 20.34 -20.80
C ILE A 679 -0.50 21.55 -21.74
N SER A 680 -1.25 22.60 -21.42
CA SER A 680 -1.24 23.85 -22.20
C SER A 680 0.16 24.45 -22.23
N THR A 681 0.92 24.29 -21.14
CA THR A 681 2.33 24.65 -21.08
C THR A 681 3.16 23.75 -21.99
N ILE A 682 2.96 22.42 -21.97
CA ILE A 682 3.65 21.49 -22.87
C ILE A 682 3.39 21.83 -24.35
N GLU A 683 2.16 22.22 -24.72
CA GLU A 683 1.79 22.51 -26.12
C GLU A 683 2.19 23.90 -26.60
N ASN A 684 2.15 24.88 -25.69
CA ASN A 684 2.48 26.27 -25.94
C ASN A 684 3.51 26.77 -24.93
N TYR A 685 4.68 26.15 -25.00
CA TYR A 685 5.84 26.41 -24.16
C TYR A 685 6.44 27.77 -24.48
N LYS A 686 6.22 28.73 -23.56
CA LYS A 686 6.68 30.12 -23.70
C LYS A 686 7.95 30.42 -22.92
N TYR A 687 8.35 29.54 -21.99
CA TYR A 687 9.55 29.74 -21.19
C TYR A 687 10.81 29.55 -22.05
N GLN A 688 11.68 30.56 -22.05
CA GLN A 688 12.89 30.59 -22.89
C GLN A 688 14.16 30.53 -22.06
N VAL A 689 15.07 29.67 -22.48
CA VAL A 689 16.42 29.51 -21.93
C VAL A 689 17.41 30.19 -22.87
N SER A 690 18.32 30.96 -22.29
CA SER A 690 19.41 31.60 -23.03
C SER A 690 20.25 30.58 -23.82
N ASN A 691 20.66 30.95 -25.04
CA ASN A 691 21.48 30.13 -25.94
C ASN A 691 20.79 28.84 -26.44
N ILE A 692 19.46 28.82 -26.55
CA ILE A 692 18.69 27.78 -27.23
C ILE A 692 17.93 28.42 -28.38
N ASN A 693 17.99 27.82 -29.56
CA ASN A 693 17.23 28.29 -30.71
C ASN A 693 15.89 27.56 -30.78
N TYR A 694 14.80 28.28 -30.51
CA TYR A 694 13.44 27.74 -30.43
C TYR A 694 12.75 27.61 -31.81
N ASN A 695 13.35 28.10 -32.91
CA ASN A 695 12.91 27.89 -34.30
C ASN A 695 11.38 27.89 -34.54
N LYS A 696 10.63 28.84 -33.96
CA LYS A 696 9.16 28.97 -34.06
C LYS A 696 8.34 27.77 -33.51
N LYS A 697 8.95 26.87 -32.74
CA LYS A 697 8.26 25.73 -32.11
C LYS A 697 7.62 26.17 -30.79
N THR A 698 6.38 25.76 -30.59
CA THR A 698 5.64 26.01 -29.35
C THR A 698 5.55 24.77 -28.47
N ASN A 699 5.82 23.56 -28.98
CA ASN A 699 5.71 22.33 -28.18
C ASN A 699 7.01 22.01 -27.43
N LEU A 700 6.91 21.84 -26.11
CA LEU A 700 8.01 21.53 -25.19
C LEU A 700 8.76 20.25 -25.56
N ILE A 701 8.05 19.20 -25.96
CA ILE A 701 8.67 17.89 -26.25
C ILE A 701 9.58 17.99 -27.47
N ASP A 702 9.18 18.78 -28.48
CA ASP A 702 10.01 18.99 -29.66
C ASP A 702 11.22 19.89 -29.38
N ILE A 703 11.07 20.86 -28.46
CA ILE A 703 12.19 21.66 -27.95
C ILE A 703 13.19 20.77 -27.19
N LEU A 704 12.70 19.86 -26.34
CA LEU A 704 13.53 18.95 -25.54
C LEU A 704 14.29 17.91 -26.39
N LYS A 705 13.65 17.35 -27.43
CA LYS A 705 14.28 16.38 -28.34
C LYS A 705 15.51 16.94 -29.05
N GLU A 706 15.46 18.22 -29.43
CA GLU A 706 16.54 18.88 -30.16
C GLU A 706 17.63 19.46 -29.26
N ASN A 707 17.34 19.62 -27.96
CA ASN A 707 18.25 20.21 -26.99
C ASN A 707 18.34 19.32 -25.72
N PRO A 708 18.69 18.03 -25.87
CA PRO A 708 18.65 17.06 -24.76
C PRO A 708 19.65 17.38 -23.64
N ASP A 709 20.75 18.06 -23.97
CA ASP A 709 21.79 18.54 -23.04
C ASP A 709 21.33 19.71 -22.17
N LYS A 710 20.26 20.42 -22.57
CA LYS A 710 19.68 21.54 -21.84
C LYS A 710 18.28 21.26 -21.29
N ALA A 711 17.87 19.99 -21.27
CA ALA A 711 16.53 19.57 -20.85
C ALA A 711 16.09 20.15 -19.50
N LEU A 712 16.94 20.11 -18.48
CA LEU A 712 16.62 20.65 -17.14
C LEU A 712 16.38 22.16 -17.19
N GLN A 713 17.24 22.89 -17.89
CA GLN A 713 17.08 24.34 -18.07
C GLN A 713 15.80 24.63 -18.84
N ILE A 714 15.52 23.87 -19.91
CA ILE A 714 14.30 24.01 -20.71
C ILE A 714 13.08 23.79 -19.84
N LEU A 715 13.04 22.77 -18.98
CA LEU A 715 11.96 22.51 -18.02
C LEU A 715 11.85 23.60 -16.94
N GLY A 716 12.87 24.46 -16.80
CA GLY A 716 12.91 25.62 -15.94
C GLY A 716 13.77 25.48 -14.70
N TRP A 717 14.69 24.53 -14.66
CA TRP A 717 15.71 24.47 -13.62
C TRP A 717 16.79 25.51 -13.88
N THR A 718 16.98 26.45 -12.97
CA THR A 718 17.99 27.50 -13.12
C THR A 718 19.22 27.23 -12.24
N SER A 719 20.35 27.82 -12.59
CA SER A 719 21.56 27.82 -11.76
C SER A 719 21.52 28.88 -10.65
N ASP A 720 20.47 29.71 -10.59
CA ASP A 720 20.32 30.75 -9.57
C ASP A 720 19.78 30.14 -8.28
N LYS A 721 20.62 30.11 -7.24
CA LYS A 721 20.25 29.59 -5.91
C LYS A 721 19.09 30.33 -5.25
N ASN A 722 18.80 31.58 -5.66
CA ASN A 722 17.69 32.36 -5.13
C ASN A 722 16.41 32.21 -5.94
N LYS A 723 16.49 31.69 -7.18
CA LYS A 723 15.35 31.42 -8.06
C LYS A 723 15.56 30.07 -8.76
N PRO A 724 15.60 28.96 -7.98
CA PRO A 724 16.01 27.66 -8.50
C PRO A 724 15.10 27.17 -9.63
N ILE A 725 13.86 27.67 -9.67
CA ILE A 725 12.89 27.39 -10.73
C ILE A 725 12.52 28.69 -11.47
N GLY A 726 12.64 28.65 -12.80
CA GLY A 726 12.32 29.73 -13.71
C GLY A 726 10.82 29.94 -13.84
N GLN A 727 10.37 31.16 -13.60
CA GLN A 727 8.97 31.52 -13.62
C GLN A 727 8.29 31.20 -14.97
N ASN A 728 7.07 30.67 -14.93
CA ASN A 728 6.27 30.19 -16.08
C ASN A 728 6.85 28.99 -16.85
N SER A 729 7.86 28.31 -16.32
CA SER A 729 8.34 27.05 -16.88
C SER A 729 7.40 25.87 -16.58
N LEU A 730 7.67 24.70 -17.15
CA LEU A 730 6.93 23.48 -16.80
C LEU A 730 7.05 23.17 -15.30
N LEU A 731 8.27 23.23 -14.76
CA LEU A 731 8.51 22.98 -13.33
C LEU A 731 7.79 24.01 -12.45
N ASP A 732 7.82 25.29 -12.81
CA ASP A 732 7.10 26.32 -12.07
C ASP A 732 5.60 26.04 -12.05
N ILE A 733 5.00 25.63 -13.17
CA ILE A 733 3.57 25.37 -13.28
C ILE A 733 3.16 24.08 -12.56
N VAL A 734 3.94 23.00 -12.67
CA VAL A 734 3.71 21.76 -11.91
C VAL A 734 3.78 22.04 -10.41
N PHE A 735 4.80 22.76 -9.97
CA PHE A 735 5.00 23.05 -8.55
C PHE A 735 3.99 24.06 -8.02
N SER A 736 3.87 25.24 -8.63
CA SER A 736 3.04 26.33 -8.12
C SER A 736 1.54 26.12 -8.35
N LYS A 737 1.12 25.48 -9.44
CA LYS A 737 -0.30 25.31 -9.75
C LYS A 737 -0.82 23.91 -9.45
N GLY A 738 0.00 22.88 -9.65
CA GLY A 738 -0.40 21.49 -9.39
C GLY A 738 -0.25 21.06 -7.95
N LEU A 739 0.90 21.38 -7.35
CA LEU A 739 1.23 21.00 -5.98
C LEU A 739 1.12 22.18 -4.99
N ASN A 740 0.76 23.37 -5.48
CA ASN A 740 0.65 24.63 -4.74
C ASN A 740 1.92 25.02 -3.93
N ILE A 741 3.10 24.72 -4.47
CA ILE A 741 4.41 24.99 -3.88
C ILE A 741 4.91 26.37 -4.33
N LYS A 742 5.24 27.24 -3.37
CA LYS A 742 5.85 28.53 -3.67
C LYS A 742 7.37 28.41 -3.72
N VAL A 743 7.90 28.06 -4.90
CA VAL A 743 9.30 27.67 -5.09
C VAL A 743 10.34 28.79 -4.86
N ASN A 744 9.89 30.04 -4.76
CA ASN A 744 10.76 31.23 -4.66
C ASN A 744 10.57 32.04 -3.36
N ASP A 745 9.78 31.55 -2.40
CA ASP A 745 9.52 32.22 -1.13
C ASP A 745 10.33 31.57 0.01
N LYS A 746 11.36 32.27 0.50
CA LYS A 746 12.28 31.77 1.55
C LYS A 746 11.60 31.56 2.91
N ASN A 747 10.40 32.11 3.10
CA ASN A 747 9.64 32.02 4.34
C ASN A 747 8.46 31.04 4.23
N ASP A 748 8.23 30.42 3.06
CA ASP A 748 7.11 29.51 2.87
C ASP A 748 7.48 28.11 3.36
N ASN A 749 6.83 27.68 4.45
CA ASN A 749 6.90 26.32 5.00
C ASN A 749 6.46 25.21 4.00
N SER A 750 6.11 25.55 2.74
CA SER A 750 5.88 24.64 1.62
C SER A 750 7.05 23.73 1.25
N GLU A 751 8.24 23.94 1.83
CA GLU A 751 9.31 22.92 1.93
C GLU A 751 8.77 21.59 2.51
N ASN A 752 7.61 21.62 3.17
CA ASN A 752 6.85 20.46 3.59
C ASN A 752 6.14 19.70 2.46
N THR A 753 5.46 20.23 1.44
CA THR A 753 4.66 19.35 0.54
C THR A 753 5.53 18.32 -0.21
N PHE A 754 6.70 18.75 -0.68
CA PHE A 754 7.66 17.85 -1.32
C PHE A 754 8.36 16.93 -0.31
N ASN A 755 8.75 17.43 0.87
CA ASN A 755 9.25 16.58 1.95
C ASN A 755 8.17 15.66 2.53
N LEU A 756 6.90 16.02 2.48
CA LEU A 756 5.76 15.24 2.99
C LEU A 756 5.44 14.18 1.98
N LEU A 757 5.32 14.51 0.69
CA LEU A 757 5.18 13.52 -0.36
C LEU A 757 6.41 12.60 -0.41
N SER A 758 7.62 13.15 -0.35
CA SER A 758 8.86 12.37 -0.28
C SER A 758 8.93 11.51 0.99
N LYS A 759 8.63 12.03 2.19
CA LYS A 759 8.59 11.25 3.43
C LYS A 759 7.45 10.25 3.45
N PHE A 760 6.30 10.55 2.85
CA PHE A 760 5.17 9.63 2.68
C PHE A 760 5.57 8.48 1.76
N LEU A 761 6.07 8.81 0.56
CA LEU A 761 6.55 7.86 -0.42
C LEU A 761 7.75 7.09 0.14
N LEU A 762 8.69 7.72 0.85
CA LEU A 762 9.81 7.07 1.53
C LEU A 762 9.36 6.23 2.72
N SER A 763 8.33 6.61 3.49
CA SER A 763 7.83 5.83 4.61
C SER A 763 7.13 4.57 4.11
N VAL A 764 6.27 4.72 3.10
CA VAL A 764 5.62 3.63 2.36
C VAL A 764 6.65 2.77 1.63
N ASN A 765 7.70 3.37 1.06
CA ASN A 765 8.74 2.66 0.33
C ASN A 765 9.81 2.06 1.26
N ASN A 766 10.04 2.58 2.46
CA ASN A 766 10.92 1.99 3.50
C ASN A 766 10.20 0.87 4.28
N SER A 767 8.87 0.82 4.23
CA SER A 767 8.06 -0.31 4.68
C SER A 767 7.77 -1.34 3.57
N LEU A 768 8.33 -1.14 2.37
CA LEU A 768 8.18 -2.04 1.22
C LEU A 768 9.50 -2.45 0.56
N ASN A 769 10.53 -1.60 0.63
CA ASN A 769 11.88 -1.97 0.29
C ASN A 769 12.56 -2.41 1.57
N THR A 770 13.08 -3.64 1.53
CA THR A 770 14.23 -3.98 2.35
C THR A 770 15.34 -2.99 1.98
N GLU A 771 15.50 -1.90 2.75
CA GLU A 771 16.38 -0.76 2.45
C GLU A 771 17.65 -1.19 1.73
N PHE A 772 18.05 -0.52 0.66
CA PHE A 772 19.41 -0.64 0.16
C PHE A 772 20.33 0.04 1.18
N ASN A 773 20.66 -0.71 2.23
CA ASN A 773 21.52 -0.30 3.31
C ASN A 773 22.94 -0.68 2.88
N GLU A 774 23.85 0.29 2.76
CA GLU A 774 25.26 0.05 2.40
C GLU A 774 25.93 -0.93 3.38
N ASN A 775 25.36 -1.14 4.57
CA ASN A 775 25.79 -2.15 5.55
C ASN A 775 25.37 -3.60 5.21
N LYS A 776 24.64 -3.85 4.10
CA LYS A 776 24.20 -5.20 3.70
C LYS A 776 25.26 -6.03 3.00
N PHE A 777 26.35 -5.42 2.51
CA PHE A 777 27.38 -6.15 1.79
C PHE A 777 28.76 -5.70 2.23
N ASN A 778 29.66 -6.64 2.49
CA ASN A 778 31.04 -6.35 2.82
C ASN A 778 31.94 -6.88 1.70
N ILE A 779 32.89 -6.07 1.22
CA ILE A 779 33.92 -6.50 0.28
C ILE A 779 35.27 -6.40 0.98
N SER A 780 35.90 -7.54 1.23
CA SER A 780 37.26 -7.60 1.78
C SER A 780 38.25 -7.98 0.68
N TYR A 781 39.40 -7.32 0.66
CA TYR A 781 40.46 -7.53 -0.32
C TYR A 781 41.67 -8.24 0.33
N THR A 782 42.25 -9.20 -0.39
CA THR A 782 43.47 -9.90 0.01
C THR A 782 44.39 -9.99 -1.20
N PHE A 783 45.61 -9.49 -1.06
CA PHE A 783 46.61 -9.50 -2.14
C PHE A 783 47.58 -10.66 -1.92
N LEU A 784 47.76 -11.48 -2.95
CA LEU A 784 48.54 -12.70 -2.95
C LEU A 784 49.54 -12.70 -4.12
N ASP A 785 50.56 -13.55 -4.05
CA ASP A 785 51.48 -13.87 -5.14
C ASP A 785 52.15 -12.65 -5.81
N ASP A 786 52.74 -11.77 -5.01
CA ASP A 786 53.45 -10.60 -5.52
C ASP A 786 54.78 -11.00 -6.17
N LYS A 787 54.84 -10.91 -7.50
CA LYS A 787 56.09 -11.09 -8.25
C LYS A 787 56.70 -9.74 -8.53
N LYS A 788 57.97 -9.57 -8.18
CA LYS A 788 58.73 -8.34 -8.43
C LYS A 788 59.91 -8.62 -9.35
N ASN A 789 60.35 -7.60 -10.09
CA ASN A 789 61.60 -7.67 -10.84
C ASN A 789 62.80 -7.39 -9.90
N LYS A 790 64.01 -7.52 -10.43
CA LYS A 790 65.28 -7.20 -9.77
C LYS A 790 65.42 -5.75 -9.30
N PHE A 791 64.56 -4.85 -9.78
CA PHE A 791 64.48 -3.45 -9.32
C PHE A 791 63.45 -3.27 -8.19
N ASN A 792 62.96 -4.37 -7.62
CA ASN A 792 61.92 -4.42 -6.59
C ASN A 792 60.58 -3.78 -7.03
N GLN A 793 60.32 -3.71 -8.33
CA GLN A 793 59.08 -3.19 -8.90
C GLN A 793 58.10 -4.34 -9.12
N LEU A 794 56.82 -4.12 -8.81
CA LEU A 794 55.78 -5.13 -8.98
C LEU A 794 55.58 -5.46 -10.47
N VAL A 795 55.61 -6.75 -10.81
CA VAL A 795 55.46 -7.31 -12.16
C VAL A 795 54.13 -8.02 -12.31
N SER A 796 53.66 -8.73 -11.29
CA SER A 796 52.32 -9.32 -11.27
C SER A 796 51.85 -9.53 -9.85
N GLN A 797 50.53 -9.60 -9.67
CA GLN A 797 49.91 -9.88 -8.39
C GLN A 797 48.51 -10.46 -8.60
N GLN A 798 48.04 -11.20 -7.60
CA GLN A 798 46.69 -11.71 -7.52
C GLN A 798 45.92 -10.92 -6.45
N LEU A 799 44.72 -10.45 -6.78
CA LEU A 799 43.77 -9.88 -5.85
C LEU A 799 42.60 -10.85 -5.66
N GLU A 800 42.44 -11.32 -4.43
CA GLU A 800 41.24 -12.00 -3.97
C GLU A 800 40.28 -11.00 -3.33
N ALA A 801 39.05 -10.94 -3.82
CA ALA A 801 37.99 -10.10 -3.28
C ALA A 801 36.81 -10.96 -2.86
N LYS A 802 36.48 -10.95 -1.56
CA LYS A 802 35.33 -11.67 -1.01
C LYS A 802 34.17 -10.71 -0.85
N PHE A 803 33.08 -10.98 -1.56
CA PHE A 803 31.80 -10.30 -1.40
C PHE A 803 30.93 -11.11 -0.44
N VAL A 804 30.63 -10.56 0.73
CA VAL A 804 29.72 -11.15 1.71
C VAL A 804 28.39 -10.41 1.63
N ASN A 805 27.32 -11.15 1.31
CA ASN A 805 25.97 -10.64 1.41
C ASN A 805 25.42 -10.94 2.80
N ASN A 806 25.34 -9.90 3.65
CA ASN A 806 24.91 -10.02 5.04
C ASN A 806 23.42 -10.40 5.17
N LYS A 807 22.61 -10.26 4.10
CA LYS A 807 21.17 -10.61 4.11
C LYS A 807 20.93 -12.12 4.08
N ASN A 808 21.72 -12.86 3.33
CA ASN A 808 21.57 -14.31 3.14
C ASN A 808 22.83 -15.10 3.58
N LYS A 809 23.82 -14.40 4.15
CA LYS A 809 25.14 -14.93 4.53
C LYS A 809 25.90 -15.60 3.37
N SER A 810 25.51 -15.37 2.12
CA SER A 810 26.21 -15.93 0.97
C SER A 810 27.52 -15.20 0.76
N THR A 811 28.60 -15.94 0.58
CA THR A 811 29.91 -15.39 0.22
C THR A 811 30.23 -15.77 -1.21
N THR A 812 30.56 -14.78 -2.03
CA THR A 812 31.08 -15.00 -3.39
C THR A 812 32.51 -14.51 -3.45
N LYS A 813 33.40 -15.32 -4.01
CA LYS A 813 34.83 -15.02 -4.11
C LYS A 813 35.20 -14.70 -5.54
N TYR A 814 35.81 -13.54 -5.73
CA TYR A 814 36.37 -13.10 -7.00
C TYR A 814 37.89 -13.15 -6.93
N ILE A 815 38.53 -13.58 -8.01
CA ILE A 815 39.99 -13.61 -8.13
C ILE A 815 40.36 -12.82 -9.38
N PHE A 816 41.17 -11.78 -9.20
CA PHE A 816 41.71 -10.92 -10.26
C PHE A 816 43.21 -11.14 -10.37
N ASN A 817 43.65 -11.76 -11.45
CA ASN A 817 45.06 -11.87 -11.79
C ASN A 817 45.45 -10.74 -12.73
N TYR A 818 46.53 -10.04 -12.43
CA TYR A 818 47.04 -8.97 -13.28
C TYR A 818 48.57 -8.96 -13.37
N SER A 819 49.08 -8.56 -14.53
CA SER A 819 50.50 -8.45 -14.81
C SER A 819 50.83 -7.16 -15.54
N ARG A 820 52.01 -6.64 -15.30
CA ARG A 820 52.49 -5.39 -15.89
C ARG A 820 52.84 -5.59 -17.36
N ASN A 821 52.38 -4.66 -18.18
CA ASN A 821 52.66 -4.61 -19.60
C ASN A 821 53.98 -3.87 -19.84
N THR A 822 54.82 -4.41 -20.70
CA THR A 822 56.17 -3.88 -20.97
C THR A 822 56.19 -2.70 -21.93
N LYS A 823 55.02 -2.24 -22.42
CA LYS A 823 54.93 -1.16 -23.42
C LYS A 823 54.45 0.18 -22.85
N ASP A 824 53.66 0.16 -21.79
CA ASP A 824 53.01 1.34 -21.22
C ASP A 824 53.08 1.38 -19.68
N ASP A 825 53.87 0.49 -19.08
CA ASP A 825 54.11 0.34 -17.64
C ASP A 825 52.85 0.11 -16.77
N LYS A 826 51.68 -0.11 -17.40
CA LYS A 826 50.40 -0.35 -16.72
C LYS A 826 50.17 -1.83 -16.46
N PHE A 827 49.38 -2.14 -15.45
CA PHE A 827 48.89 -3.49 -15.19
C PHE A 827 47.71 -3.83 -16.11
N ARG A 828 47.72 -5.05 -16.64
CA ARG A 828 46.63 -5.63 -17.43
C ARG A 828 46.10 -6.86 -16.71
N PHE A 829 44.79 -7.01 -16.67
CA PHE A 829 44.16 -8.22 -16.15
C PHE A 829 44.46 -9.39 -17.09
N THR A 830 44.91 -10.50 -16.53
CA THR A 830 45.24 -11.74 -17.25
C THR A 830 44.20 -12.82 -17.04
N LYS A 831 43.46 -12.79 -15.92
CA LYS A 831 42.33 -13.69 -15.64
C LYS A 831 41.45 -13.11 -14.53
N ILE A 832 40.13 -13.21 -14.66
CA ILE A 832 39.16 -12.87 -13.60
C ILE A 832 38.17 -14.03 -13.45
N THR A 833 38.11 -14.65 -12.27
CA THR A 833 37.20 -15.78 -11.97
C THR A 833 36.28 -15.49 -10.80
N LYS A 834 35.14 -16.21 -10.76
CA LYS A 834 34.12 -16.12 -9.72
C LYS A 834 33.79 -17.53 -9.19
N ASN A 835 33.95 -17.70 -7.88
CA ASN A 835 33.70 -18.95 -7.15
C ASN A 835 32.64 -18.76 -6.07
#